data_AF-A0A9E5REB6-F1
#
_entry.id   AF-A0A9E5REB6-F1
#
_cell.length_a   1.000
_cell.length_b   1.000
_cell.length_c   1.000
_cell.angle_alpha   90.00
_cell.angle_beta   90.00
_cell.angle_gamma   90.00
#
_symmetry.space_group_name_H-M   'P 1'
#
loop_
_entity.id
_entity.type
_entity.pdbx_description
1 polymer ?
#
loop_
_entity_poly.entity_id
_entity_poly.type
_entity_poly.pdbx_seq_one_letter_code
_entity_poly.pdbx_strand_id
1 'polypeptide(L)'
;MAAKPIIYLREPVGFFGEEGTRTDGRNLIEEAEEMGYTVIFTREQLQSLPEGTEKVLGIFAAGDTYNDTTEEANAAERLENYGQPGNLNPPTVAEMLEAALPILAKDEDGFFVVLEEEGTDNFGNNNNGRGIVEAAIRADEAIGVAQNFIDSERPNTLLITTADSNAGGVQATDVDVQAGGNVGATPVNPTQPNRSDAIQVPLDGQEGRNTEPFITGPDEDGTRFPYGISYAGLPDFGSDIVTKAYGLNAELVPSTHDNTAIYRLMYQTLFDQALPSPIPVPEPTPAPAATQDTGNVIFIHPDGTTPAYFTLARLVEEGPDGRLNWDMMSDAGVYINSIEDQLAPSSNAGAVVHSMGTTPQADSYGLDEQGEPVISRSGKQGLTIMEEAIAAGKATAVINSGFIAEPGTGVFLADVESRSETEAITAEIVESGVDIILGGGETDYLPEGTVGFFGEEGTRTDGRNLIEEAEEMGYAVVYTREQLHNLSEDTTKVLGIFAAEDTYNDTTEEANAEAGLENYGQPGNENPPTVAEMLEAALPILNRDPDGFMVVLEEEGTDNFGNNNNGQGIIEATQRADDAIGVAMDFINNEDPNTLLVTSADSNAGGPQVYDVDEADEPVGTVEVNPTLPDDSDAVEVPLDGREGRNTEPFITAEDATATRFPLGLPMPR
;
A
#
# COMPACT_ATOMS: atom_id res chain seq x y z
N MET A 1 -24.89 -72.27 4.15
CA MET A 1 -25.35 -70.88 4.43
C MET A 1 -24.98 -70.56 5.86
N ALA A 2 -23.85 -69.91 6.07
CA ALA A 2 -23.52 -69.29 7.35
C ALA A 2 -23.75 -67.79 7.18
N ALA A 3 -24.65 -67.23 7.99
CA ALA A 3 -24.98 -65.82 7.97
C ALA A 3 -23.74 -65.00 8.39
N LYS A 4 -23.42 -63.97 7.62
CA LYS A 4 -22.44 -62.95 7.99
C LYS A 4 -22.96 -62.18 9.22
N PRO A 5 -22.08 -61.71 10.12
CA PRO A 5 -22.52 -60.87 11.24
C PRO A 5 -23.01 -59.52 10.69
N ILE A 6 -24.13 -59.08 11.22
CA ILE A 6 -24.59 -57.69 11.09
C ILE A 6 -23.65 -56.85 11.95
N ILE A 7 -22.84 -56.01 11.30
CA ILE A 7 -22.09 -54.96 11.95
C ILE A 7 -23.13 -53.90 12.34
N TYR A 8 -23.33 -53.70 13.64
CA TYR A 8 -24.01 -52.51 14.13
C TYR A 8 -23.02 -51.36 13.91
N LEU A 9 -23.24 -50.56 12.87
CA LEU A 9 -22.64 -49.23 12.79
C LEU A 9 -23.18 -48.47 14.00
N ARG A 10 -22.27 -48.04 14.91
CA ARG A 10 -22.58 -46.92 15.80
C ARG A 10 -23.05 -45.78 14.90
N GLU A 11 -24.11 -45.08 15.29
CA GLU A 11 -24.72 -44.06 14.43
C GLU A 11 -23.67 -43.04 13.96
N PRO A 12 -23.73 -42.56 12.69
CA PRO A 12 -22.68 -41.77 12.05
C PRO A 12 -22.60 -40.32 12.56
N VAL A 13 -23.08 -40.08 13.78
CA VAL A 13 -23.23 -38.77 14.40
C VAL A 13 -22.00 -38.48 15.26
N GLY A 14 -21.28 -37.42 14.93
CA GLY A 14 -20.08 -36.96 15.64
C GLY A 14 -20.38 -36.35 17.02
N PHE A 15 -19.32 -35.92 17.71
CA PHE A 15 -19.42 -35.34 19.06
C PHE A 15 -20.40 -34.16 19.13
N PHE A 16 -20.43 -33.34 18.08
CA PHE A 16 -21.26 -32.13 17.99
C PHE A 16 -22.69 -32.39 17.46
N GLY A 17 -23.08 -33.65 17.23
CA GLY A 17 -24.45 -33.99 16.82
C GLY A 17 -24.71 -33.99 15.32
N GLU A 18 -23.68 -33.77 14.49
CA GLU A 18 -23.75 -33.77 13.03
C GLU A 18 -23.30 -35.10 12.41
N GLU A 19 -23.86 -35.46 11.25
CA GLU A 19 -23.45 -36.65 10.50
C GLU A 19 -22.12 -36.41 9.75
N GLY A 20 -21.21 -37.38 9.80
CA GLY A 20 -19.97 -37.31 9.04
C GLY A 20 -20.19 -37.34 7.52
N THR A 21 -19.45 -36.51 6.78
CA THR A 21 -19.59 -36.37 5.31
C THR A 21 -18.77 -37.40 4.50
N ARG A 22 -17.88 -38.16 5.15
CA ARG A 22 -16.98 -39.11 4.48
C ARG A 22 -17.75 -40.27 3.84
N THR A 23 -17.48 -40.53 2.58
CA THR A 23 -18.12 -41.62 1.81
C THR A 23 -17.29 -42.90 1.75
N ASP A 24 -16.04 -42.88 2.21
CA ASP A 24 -15.11 -44.01 2.17
C ASP A 24 -15.25 -44.99 3.36
N GLY A 25 -16.15 -44.69 4.29
CA GLY A 25 -16.46 -45.53 5.45
C GLY A 25 -15.40 -45.52 6.55
N ARG A 26 -14.41 -44.62 6.49
CA ARG A 26 -13.37 -44.46 7.51
C ARG A 26 -13.83 -43.54 8.63
N ASN A 27 -13.39 -43.85 9.85
CA ASN A 27 -13.57 -42.99 11.02
C ASN A 27 -12.20 -42.50 11.48
N LEU A 28 -11.80 -41.31 11.04
CA LEU A 28 -10.47 -40.77 11.32
C LEU A 28 -10.25 -40.42 12.80
N ILE A 29 -11.32 -40.21 13.57
CA ILE A 29 -11.23 -39.98 15.01
C ILE A 29 -10.79 -41.27 15.72
N GLU A 30 -11.48 -42.38 15.43
CA GLU A 30 -11.10 -43.70 15.97
C GLU A 30 -9.71 -44.12 15.49
N GLU A 31 -9.37 -43.88 14.22
CA GLU A 31 -8.03 -44.15 13.69
C GLU A 31 -6.94 -43.30 14.40
N ALA A 32 -7.22 -42.05 14.75
CA ALA A 32 -6.29 -41.21 15.50
C ALA A 32 -6.06 -41.75 16.93
N GLU A 33 -7.12 -42.18 17.63
CA GLU A 33 -6.98 -42.85 18.93
C GLU A 33 -6.11 -44.11 18.82
N GLU A 34 -6.32 -44.93 17.77
CA GLU A 34 -5.50 -46.11 17.49
C GLU A 34 -4.03 -45.76 17.19
N MET A 35 -3.78 -44.58 16.61
CA MET A 35 -2.43 -44.03 16.37
C MET A 35 -1.80 -43.37 17.61
N GLY A 36 -2.49 -43.39 18.75
CA GLY A 36 -2.01 -42.91 20.04
C GLY A 36 -2.28 -41.42 20.31
N TYR A 37 -3.17 -40.78 19.54
CA TYR A 37 -3.58 -39.40 19.81
C TYR A 37 -4.50 -39.34 21.03
N THR A 38 -4.27 -38.34 21.88
CA THR A 38 -5.25 -37.89 22.86
C THR A 38 -6.27 -37.04 22.10
N VAL A 39 -7.49 -37.55 21.92
CA VAL A 39 -8.56 -36.82 21.23
C VAL A 39 -9.33 -35.96 22.23
N ILE A 40 -9.50 -34.68 21.90
CA ILE A 40 -10.20 -33.68 22.72
C ILE A 40 -11.18 -32.87 21.87
N PHE A 41 -12.26 -32.41 22.50
CA PHE A 41 -13.38 -31.73 21.85
C PHE A 41 -13.76 -30.40 22.50
N THR A 42 -13.23 -30.06 23.68
CA THR A 42 -13.58 -28.83 24.40
C THR A 42 -12.35 -28.05 24.86
N ARG A 43 -12.53 -26.74 25.08
CA ARG A 43 -11.49 -25.88 25.64
C ARG A 43 -10.98 -26.40 26.99
N GLU A 44 -11.85 -26.89 27.86
CA GLU A 44 -11.46 -27.44 29.16
C GLU A 44 -10.58 -28.69 29.00
N GLN A 45 -10.83 -29.53 27.99
CA GLN A 45 -10.00 -30.70 27.71
C GLN A 45 -8.63 -30.31 27.16
N LEU A 46 -8.54 -29.22 26.38
CA LEU A 46 -7.27 -28.64 25.95
C LEU A 46 -6.47 -28.12 27.15
N GLN A 47 -7.11 -27.32 28.01
CA GLN A 47 -6.48 -26.73 29.20
C GLN A 47 -6.10 -27.77 30.28
N SER A 48 -6.69 -28.96 30.23
CA SER A 48 -6.43 -30.05 31.18
C SER A 48 -5.84 -31.29 30.51
N LEU A 49 -5.06 -31.10 29.44
CA LEU A 49 -4.36 -32.18 28.76
C LEU A 49 -3.58 -33.05 29.75
N PRO A 50 -3.66 -34.39 29.64
CA PRO A 50 -2.96 -35.29 30.54
C PRO A 50 -1.45 -35.04 30.56
N GLU A 51 -0.86 -35.09 31.76
CA GLU A 51 0.60 -35.07 31.88
C GLU A 51 1.21 -36.24 31.10
N GLY A 52 2.19 -35.95 30.25
CA GLY A 52 2.82 -36.94 29.38
C GLY A 52 2.14 -37.12 28.02
N THR A 53 1.14 -36.31 27.63
CA THR A 53 0.62 -36.31 26.26
C THR A 53 1.76 -36.06 25.25
N GLU A 54 1.88 -36.97 24.27
CA GLU A 54 2.86 -36.91 23.18
C GLU A 54 2.20 -36.54 21.84
N LYS A 55 0.92 -36.89 21.66
CA LYS A 55 0.13 -36.59 20.46
C LYS A 55 -1.28 -36.14 20.88
N VAL A 56 -1.77 -35.07 20.27
CA VAL A 56 -3.10 -34.53 20.52
C VAL A 56 -3.82 -34.26 19.21
N LEU A 57 -5.11 -34.60 19.16
CA LEU A 57 -6.02 -34.21 18.08
C LEU A 57 -7.17 -33.44 18.73
N GLY A 58 -7.21 -32.12 18.49
CA GLY A 58 -8.31 -31.27 18.89
C GLY A 58 -9.30 -31.08 17.76
N ILE A 59 -10.60 -31.31 18.03
CA ILE A 59 -11.68 -31.04 17.09
C ILE A 59 -12.74 -30.26 17.86
N PHE A 60 -12.80 -28.95 17.66
CA PHE A 60 -13.57 -28.05 18.53
C PHE A 60 -14.90 -27.59 17.94
N ALA A 61 -15.21 -27.95 16.69
CA ALA A 61 -16.50 -27.72 16.06
C ALA A 61 -16.81 -28.80 15.02
N ALA A 62 -18.06 -28.82 14.52
CA ALA A 62 -18.46 -29.72 13.44
C ALA A 62 -17.92 -29.29 12.07
N GLY A 63 -17.84 -27.97 11.86
CA GLY A 63 -17.13 -27.29 10.78
C GLY A 63 -16.16 -26.27 11.40
N ASP A 64 -16.36 -25.00 11.09
CA ASP A 64 -15.50 -23.91 11.59
C ASP A 64 -15.75 -23.58 13.05
N THR A 65 -14.79 -22.91 13.68
CA THR A 65 -14.93 -22.47 15.08
C THR A 65 -15.60 -21.11 15.22
N TYR A 66 -15.99 -20.49 14.10
CA TYR A 66 -16.58 -19.17 13.96
C TYR A 66 -17.72 -19.21 12.93
N ASN A 67 -18.59 -18.20 12.91
CA ASN A 67 -19.66 -18.02 11.93
C ASN A 67 -19.24 -16.95 10.93
N ASP A 68 -18.65 -17.35 9.81
CA ASP A 68 -18.08 -16.50 8.75
C ASP A 68 -19.09 -15.81 7.83
N THR A 69 -20.40 -15.95 8.10
CA THR A 69 -21.40 -15.18 7.37
C THR A 69 -21.38 -13.70 7.77
N THR A 70 -22.22 -12.91 7.12
CA THR A 70 -22.28 -11.47 7.34
C THR A 70 -22.76 -11.13 8.74
N GLU A 71 -22.40 -9.93 9.20
CA GLU A 71 -22.82 -9.44 10.51
C GLU A 71 -24.35 -9.45 10.65
N GLU A 72 -25.05 -9.10 9.57
CA GLU A 72 -26.50 -9.09 9.52
C GLU A 72 -27.12 -10.48 9.64
N ALA A 73 -26.56 -11.45 8.93
CA ALA A 73 -26.99 -12.84 8.97
C ALA A 73 -26.75 -13.44 10.36
N ASN A 74 -25.55 -13.25 10.91
CA ASN A 74 -25.21 -13.65 12.27
C ASN A 74 -26.15 -13.03 13.30
N ALA A 75 -26.43 -11.73 13.20
CA ALA A 75 -27.34 -11.03 14.10
C ALA A 75 -28.79 -11.55 14.00
N ALA A 76 -29.27 -11.89 12.80
CA ALA A 76 -30.61 -12.43 12.57
C ALA A 76 -30.82 -13.78 13.26
N GLU A 77 -29.79 -14.63 13.22
CA GLU A 77 -29.78 -15.95 13.88
C GLU A 77 -29.32 -15.91 15.34
N ARG A 78 -28.90 -14.72 15.83
CA ARG A 78 -28.32 -14.50 17.18
C ARG A 78 -27.03 -15.31 17.41
N LEU A 79 -26.20 -15.37 16.39
CA LEU A 79 -24.87 -15.96 16.42
C LEU A 79 -23.84 -14.88 16.77
N GLU A 80 -22.82 -15.26 17.52
CA GLU A 80 -21.61 -14.45 17.70
C GLU A 80 -20.63 -14.82 16.59
N ASN A 81 -19.71 -13.92 16.20
CA ASN A 81 -18.73 -14.25 15.16
C ASN A 81 -17.88 -15.45 15.57
N TYR A 82 -17.53 -15.60 16.85
CA TYR A 82 -16.74 -16.72 17.34
C TYR A 82 -17.57 -17.72 18.17
N GLY A 83 -17.44 -19.01 17.86
CA GLY A 83 -18.21 -20.12 18.46
C GLY A 83 -19.43 -20.53 17.64
N GLN A 84 -19.74 -21.83 17.62
CA GLN A 84 -20.83 -22.41 16.81
C GLN A 84 -21.88 -23.11 17.70
N PRO A 85 -23.13 -23.30 17.24
CA PRO A 85 -24.07 -24.19 17.91
C PRO A 85 -23.44 -25.57 18.15
N GLY A 86 -23.40 -26.00 19.41
CA GLY A 86 -22.71 -27.24 19.83
C GLY A 86 -21.37 -26.99 20.52
N ASN A 87 -20.69 -25.88 20.24
CA ASN A 87 -19.57 -25.36 21.01
C ASN A 87 -19.45 -23.84 20.89
N LEU A 88 -20.09 -23.12 21.82
CA LEU A 88 -20.12 -21.65 21.83
C LEU A 88 -18.82 -21.00 22.35
N ASN A 89 -17.84 -21.79 22.76
CA ASN A 89 -16.59 -21.28 23.32
C ASN A 89 -15.40 -22.22 22.98
N PRO A 90 -15.11 -22.43 21.68
CA PRO A 90 -13.95 -23.23 21.26
C PRO A 90 -12.64 -22.50 21.65
N PRO A 91 -11.52 -23.21 21.88
CA PRO A 91 -10.25 -22.55 22.18
C PRO A 91 -9.76 -21.69 21.02
N THR A 92 -9.14 -20.55 21.31
CA THR A 92 -8.54 -19.68 20.27
C THR A 92 -7.28 -20.32 19.67
N VAL A 93 -6.86 -19.87 18.49
CA VAL A 93 -5.59 -20.31 17.89
C VAL A 93 -4.39 -20.07 18.80
N ALA A 94 -4.40 -18.99 19.60
CA ALA A 94 -3.39 -18.71 20.62
C ALA A 94 -3.39 -19.76 21.73
N GLU A 95 -4.56 -20.13 22.27
CA GLU A 95 -4.69 -21.21 23.26
C GLU A 95 -4.27 -22.57 22.68
N MET A 96 -4.59 -22.84 21.41
CA MET A 96 -4.16 -24.06 20.71
C MET A 96 -2.64 -24.11 20.56
N LEU A 97 -2.01 -22.99 20.18
CA LEU A 97 -0.56 -22.88 20.08
C LEU A 97 0.13 -23.06 21.43
N GLU A 98 -0.38 -22.39 22.47
CA GLU A 98 0.15 -22.48 23.83
C GLU A 98 0.11 -23.92 24.37
N ALA A 99 -0.92 -24.69 24.01
CA ALA A 99 -1.02 -26.11 24.36
C ALA A 99 -0.08 -27.00 23.52
N ALA A 100 0.15 -26.66 22.25
CA ALA A 100 0.96 -27.46 21.31
C ALA A 100 2.47 -27.33 21.58
N LEU A 101 2.95 -26.11 21.85
CA LEU A 101 4.39 -25.82 21.99
C LEU A 101 5.09 -26.68 23.04
N PRO A 102 4.58 -26.86 24.28
CA PRO A 102 5.23 -27.72 25.28
C PRO A 102 5.27 -29.21 24.91
N ILE A 103 4.38 -29.67 24.03
CA ILE A 103 4.38 -31.06 23.54
C ILE A 103 5.49 -31.21 22.50
N LEU A 104 5.54 -30.30 21.52
CA LEU A 104 6.49 -30.31 20.42
C LEU A 104 7.92 -30.04 20.88
N ALA A 105 8.10 -29.13 21.84
CA ALA A 105 9.41 -28.74 22.37
C ALA A 105 10.16 -29.86 23.12
N LYS A 106 9.52 -31.02 23.34
CA LYS A 106 10.15 -32.23 23.89
C LYS A 106 11.07 -32.91 22.88
N ASP A 107 10.86 -32.69 21.58
CA ASP A 107 11.74 -33.21 20.55
C ASP A 107 13.02 -32.35 20.47
N GLU A 108 14.17 -32.97 20.68
CA GLU A 108 15.47 -32.30 20.64
C GLU A 108 15.95 -32.04 19.20
N ASP A 109 15.39 -32.74 18.20
CA ASP A 109 15.71 -32.55 16.78
C ASP A 109 14.99 -31.32 16.17
N GLY A 110 14.12 -30.67 16.95
CA GLY A 110 13.35 -29.49 16.54
C GLY A 110 11.88 -29.81 16.25
N PHE A 111 11.12 -28.80 15.86
CA PHE A 111 9.70 -28.93 15.56
C PHE A 111 9.30 -27.97 14.43
N PHE A 112 8.10 -28.18 13.90
CA PHE A 112 7.48 -27.32 12.90
C PHE A 112 6.00 -27.16 13.23
N VAL A 113 5.51 -25.93 13.20
CA VAL A 113 4.09 -25.61 13.42
C VAL A 113 3.61 -24.79 12.23
N VAL A 114 2.46 -25.20 11.69
CA VAL A 114 1.62 -24.35 10.84
C VAL A 114 0.41 -23.99 11.69
N LEU A 115 0.12 -22.71 11.76
CA LEU A 115 -1.04 -22.16 12.46
C LEU A 115 -1.71 -21.20 11.50
N GLU A 116 -3.03 -21.28 11.45
CA GLU A 116 -3.88 -20.49 10.58
C GLU A 116 -5.06 -20.00 11.42
N GLU A 117 -5.31 -18.69 11.39
CA GLU A 117 -6.56 -18.10 11.86
C GLU A 117 -7.42 -17.84 10.63
N GLU A 118 -8.06 -18.89 10.14
CA GLU A 118 -8.83 -18.90 8.89
C GLU A 118 -9.90 -17.77 8.83
N GLY A 119 -10.40 -17.31 9.97
CA GLY A 119 -11.33 -16.18 10.02
C GLY A 119 -10.77 -14.88 9.42
N THR A 120 -9.46 -14.68 9.33
CA THR A 120 -8.90 -13.47 8.68
C THR A 120 -9.22 -13.40 7.20
N ASP A 121 -9.42 -14.55 6.56
CA ASP A 121 -9.80 -14.69 5.16
C ASP A 121 -11.33 -14.62 5.01
N ASN A 122 -12.03 -15.60 5.57
CA ASN A 122 -13.45 -15.79 5.26
C ASN A 122 -14.33 -14.60 5.67
N PHE A 123 -13.99 -13.88 6.76
CA PHE A 123 -14.75 -12.68 7.12
C PHE A 123 -14.56 -11.54 6.12
N GLY A 124 -13.36 -11.43 5.53
CA GLY A 124 -13.04 -10.50 4.43
C GLY A 124 -13.89 -10.78 3.20
N ASN A 125 -13.95 -12.05 2.76
CA ASN A 125 -14.75 -12.45 1.60
C ASN A 125 -16.27 -12.34 1.82
N ASN A 126 -16.72 -12.05 3.04
CA ASN A 126 -18.12 -11.87 3.38
C ASN A 126 -18.45 -10.42 3.85
N ASN A 127 -17.50 -9.50 3.74
CA ASN A 127 -17.63 -8.11 4.21
C ASN A 127 -18.07 -7.98 5.68
N ASN A 128 -17.59 -8.89 6.54
CA ASN A 128 -17.87 -8.88 7.97
C ASN A 128 -16.75 -8.15 8.73
N GLY A 129 -16.88 -6.83 8.84
CA GLY A 129 -15.85 -5.93 9.38
C GLY A 129 -15.44 -6.28 10.81
N ARG A 130 -16.41 -6.55 11.67
CA ARG A 130 -16.16 -7.00 13.04
C ARG A 130 -15.46 -8.35 13.10
N GLY A 131 -15.82 -9.27 12.23
CA GLY A 131 -15.22 -10.60 12.13
C GLY A 131 -13.74 -10.51 11.77
N ILE A 132 -13.40 -9.67 10.79
CA ILE A 132 -12.02 -9.38 10.36
C ILE A 132 -11.21 -8.85 11.54
N VAL A 133 -11.71 -7.84 12.25
CA VAL A 133 -11.01 -7.25 13.41
C VAL A 133 -10.83 -8.29 14.53
N GLU A 134 -11.87 -9.04 14.87
CA GLU A 134 -11.78 -10.07 15.90
C GLU A 134 -10.81 -11.21 15.51
N ALA A 135 -10.74 -11.59 14.23
CA ALA A 135 -9.82 -12.60 13.71
C ALA A 135 -8.37 -12.12 13.71
N ALA A 136 -8.11 -10.90 13.23
CA ALA A 136 -6.78 -10.30 13.24
C ALA A 136 -6.22 -10.20 14.67
N ILE A 137 -7.06 -9.85 15.65
CA ILE A 137 -6.66 -9.84 17.07
C ILE A 137 -6.29 -11.25 17.56
N ARG A 138 -7.06 -12.30 17.21
CA ARG A 138 -6.73 -13.68 17.58
C ARG A 138 -5.42 -14.15 16.95
N ALA A 139 -5.14 -13.76 15.71
CA ALA A 139 -3.87 -14.02 15.05
C ALA A 139 -2.70 -13.30 15.77
N ASP A 140 -2.86 -12.03 16.15
CA ASP A 140 -1.87 -11.27 16.92
C ASP A 140 -1.61 -11.88 18.31
N GLU A 141 -2.65 -12.34 19.01
CA GLU A 141 -2.50 -13.08 20.26
C GLU A 141 -1.64 -14.35 20.09
N ALA A 142 -1.81 -15.09 18.98
CA ALA A 142 -1.00 -16.26 18.67
C ALA A 142 0.46 -15.91 18.33
N ILE A 143 0.68 -14.80 17.60
CA ILE A 143 2.02 -14.24 17.37
C ILE A 143 2.69 -13.92 18.72
N GLY A 144 1.97 -13.30 19.65
CA GLY A 144 2.45 -13.02 20.99
C GLY A 144 2.82 -14.27 21.79
N VAL A 145 2.02 -15.35 21.69
CA VAL A 145 2.37 -16.66 22.28
C VAL A 145 3.67 -17.22 21.70
N ALA A 146 3.83 -17.18 20.38
CA ALA A 146 5.04 -17.63 19.70
C ALA A 146 6.28 -16.82 20.12
N GLN A 147 6.18 -15.48 20.13
CA GLN A 147 7.27 -14.59 20.55
C GLN A 147 7.68 -14.85 22.01
N ASN A 148 6.71 -14.95 22.93
CA ASN A 148 6.98 -15.27 24.32
C ASN A 148 7.73 -16.60 24.46
N PHE A 149 7.32 -17.63 23.71
CA PHE A 149 7.99 -18.92 23.71
C PHE A 149 9.43 -18.85 23.16
N ILE A 150 9.65 -18.11 22.08
CA ILE A 150 10.98 -17.87 21.50
C ILE A 150 11.89 -17.19 22.53
N ASP A 151 11.42 -16.09 23.14
CA ASP A 151 12.22 -15.28 24.05
C ASP A 151 12.54 -15.98 25.38
N SER A 152 11.60 -16.77 25.90
CA SER A 152 11.70 -17.34 27.24
C SER A 152 12.13 -18.81 27.28
N GLU A 153 11.89 -19.59 26.23
CA GLU A 153 12.07 -21.05 26.26
C GLU A 153 12.92 -21.64 25.12
N ARG A 154 12.78 -21.13 23.89
CA ARG A 154 13.41 -21.67 22.68
C ARG A 154 13.85 -20.56 21.70
N PRO A 155 14.97 -19.86 21.95
CA PRO A 155 15.43 -18.77 21.09
C PRO A 155 15.88 -19.22 19.68
N ASN A 156 16.15 -20.51 19.50
CA ASN A 156 16.53 -21.10 18.20
C ASN A 156 15.29 -21.53 17.41
N THR A 157 14.33 -20.62 17.26
CA THR A 157 13.07 -20.86 16.55
C THR A 157 12.79 -19.65 15.66
N LEU A 158 12.39 -19.91 14.42
CA LEU A 158 11.89 -18.91 13.48
C LEU A 158 10.36 -18.85 13.62
N LEU A 159 9.84 -17.65 13.83
CA LEU A 159 8.45 -17.30 13.56
C LEU A 159 8.40 -16.52 12.25
N ILE A 160 7.50 -16.89 11.36
CA ILE A 160 7.23 -16.18 10.11
C ILE A 160 5.73 -16.08 9.90
N THR A 161 5.26 -14.90 9.51
CA THR A 161 3.86 -14.60 9.18
C THR A 161 3.80 -14.13 7.74
N THR A 162 2.86 -14.66 6.98
CA THR A 162 2.58 -14.31 5.58
C THR A 162 1.13 -14.72 5.30
N ALA A 163 0.57 -14.25 4.18
CA ALA A 163 -0.74 -14.66 3.70
C ALA A 163 -0.60 -15.25 2.29
N ASP A 164 -1.54 -16.09 1.89
CA ASP A 164 -1.68 -16.59 0.54
C ASP A 164 -2.47 -15.65 -0.38
N SER A 165 -3.31 -14.78 0.21
CA SER A 165 -4.09 -13.75 -0.47
C SER A 165 -4.33 -12.48 0.37
N ASN A 166 -4.88 -11.45 -0.25
CA ASN A 166 -5.55 -10.32 0.42
C ASN A 166 -7.07 -10.48 0.29
N ALA A 167 -7.72 -11.03 1.32
CA ALA A 167 -9.15 -11.31 1.32
C ALA A 167 -9.98 -10.03 1.30
N GLY A 168 -10.76 -9.84 0.22
CA GLY A 168 -11.70 -8.73 0.07
C GLY A 168 -11.09 -7.33 -0.17
N GLY A 169 -9.76 -7.22 -0.21
CA GLY A 169 -9.06 -5.95 -0.46
C GLY A 169 -9.37 -4.91 0.62
N VAL A 170 -9.30 -5.33 1.88
CA VAL A 170 -9.75 -4.56 3.05
C VAL A 170 -8.95 -3.26 3.21
N GLN A 171 -9.66 -2.15 3.38
CA GLN A 171 -9.09 -0.82 3.66
C GLN A 171 -9.82 -0.17 4.85
N ALA A 172 -9.09 0.56 5.69
CA ALA A 172 -9.67 1.38 6.75
C ALA A 172 -9.83 2.82 6.25
N THR A 173 -10.96 3.45 6.55
CA THR A 173 -11.23 4.83 6.12
C THR A 173 -11.84 5.66 7.24
N ASP A 174 -11.43 6.93 7.31
CA ASP A 174 -12.05 7.90 8.21
C ASP A 174 -13.51 8.11 7.86
N VAL A 175 -14.33 8.31 8.90
CA VAL A 175 -15.75 8.60 8.72
C VAL A 175 -16.11 9.91 9.40
N ASP A 176 -16.72 10.84 8.65
CA ASP A 176 -17.30 12.07 9.20
C ASP A 176 -18.63 11.76 9.90
N VAL A 177 -18.50 11.08 11.05
CA VAL A 177 -19.60 10.88 11.98
C VAL A 177 -19.57 11.99 13.02
N GLN A 178 -20.43 13.00 12.80
CA GLN A 178 -20.85 13.88 13.90
C GLN A 178 -21.29 12.97 15.07
N ALA A 179 -20.63 13.09 16.22
CA ALA A 179 -20.73 12.15 17.35
C ALA A 179 -22.11 11.48 17.50
N GLY A 180 -22.20 10.18 17.19
CA GLY A 180 -23.44 9.40 17.20
C GLY A 180 -24.13 9.20 15.83
N GLY A 181 -23.47 9.59 14.74
CA GLY A 181 -23.82 9.19 13.38
C GLY A 181 -23.39 7.75 13.07
N ASN A 182 -23.92 7.22 11.98
CA ASN A 182 -23.61 5.86 11.54
C ASN A 182 -22.56 5.87 10.43
N VAL A 183 -21.84 4.76 10.28
CA VAL A 183 -21.01 4.52 9.10
C VAL A 183 -21.92 4.46 7.87
N GLY A 184 -21.52 5.22 6.85
CA GLY A 184 -22.26 5.39 5.61
C GLY A 184 -21.73 4.46 4.53
N ALA A 185 -21.50 5.05 3.37
CA ALA A 185 -20.89 4.40 2.22
C ALA A 185 -19.73 5.27 1.72
N THR A 186 -18.81 4.65 0.99
CA THR A 186 -17.78 5.36 0.23
C THR A 186 -18.18 5.45 -1.25
N PRO A 187 -18.02 6.62 -1.89
CA PRO A 187 -18.24 6.79 -3.32
C PRO A 187 -17.09 6.18 -4.13
N VAL A 188 -17.36 5.08 -4.84
CA VAL A 188 -16.42 4.45 -5.77
C VAL A 188 -16.80 4.73 -7.22
N ASN A 189 -15.80 4.71 -8.10
CA ASN A 189 -15.92 4.95 -9.52
C ASN A 189 -16.78 6.16 -9.91
N PRO A 190 -16.50 7.36 -9.35
CA PRO A 190 -17.17 8.58 -9.75
C PRO A 190 -16.85 8.92 -11.20
N THR A 191 -17.78 9.63 -11.83
CA THR A 191 -17.63 9.90 -13.25
C THR A 191 -17.92 11.35 -13.62
N GLN A 192 -18.41 12.09 -12.64
CA GLN A 192 -18.44 13.54 -12.62
C GLN A 192 -17.48 14.04 -11.53
N PRO A 193 -16.88 15.22 -11.70
CA PRO A 193 -16.01 15.81 -10.68
C PRO A 193 -16.69 15.98 -9.30
N ASN A 194 -18.00 16.23 -9.28
CA ASN A 194 -18.76 16.35 -8.03
C ASN A 194 -19.13 14.99 -7.41
N ARG A 195 -18.69 13.87 -8.01
CA ARG A 195 -18.93 12.47 -7.61
C ARG A 195 -20.40 12.13 -7.37
N SER A 196 -21.33 12.93 -7.90
CA SER A 196 -22.77 12.80 -7.61
C SER A 196 -23.41 11.55 -8.22
N ASP A 197 -22.66 10.88 -9.09
CA ASP A 197 -23.01 9.64 -9.77
C ASP A 197 -22.16 8.44 -9.33
N ALA A 198 -21.30 8.62 -8.32
CA ALA A 198 -20.47 7.54 -7.79
C ALA A 198 -21.33 6.40 -7.22
N ILE A 199 -20.86 5.17 -7.42
CA ILE A 199 -21.43 3.97 -6.84
C ILE A 199 -21.17 4.01 -5.34
N GLN A 200 -22.20 3.80 -4.52
CA GLN A 200 -22.07 3.87 -3.07
C GLN A 200 -21.85 2.46 -2.52
N VAL A 201 -20.62 2.19 -2.05
CA VAL A 201 -20.26 0.92 -1.41
C VAL A 201 -20.31 1.11 0.11
N PRO A 202 -21.12 0.33 0.85
CA PRO A 202 -21.18 0.44 2.30
C PRO A 202 -19.84 0.21 3.00
N LEU A 203 -19.62 0.94 4.08
CA LEU A 203 -18.39 0.86 4.89
C LEU A 203 -18.49 -0.13 6.06
N ASP A 204 -19.61 -0.83 6.18
CA ASP A 204 -19.81 -1.87 7.19
C ASP A 204 -21.01 -2.75 6.82
N GLY A 205 -20.78 -4.06 6.85
CA GLY A 205 -21.76 -5.09 6.54
C GLY A 205 -22.35 -5.04 5.12
N GLN A 206 -23.17 -6.03 4.81
CA GLN A 206 -23.77 -6.16 3.47
C GLN A 206 -24.98 -5.27 3.23
N GLU A 207 -25.77 -5.00 4.28
CA GLU A 207 -26.98 -4.20 4.14
C GLU A 207 -26.69 -2.70 4.26
N GLY A 208 -25.43 -2.30 4.47
CA GLY A 208 -25.05 -0.92 4.80
C GLY A 208 -25.91 -0.37 5.91
N ARG A 209 -26.22 -1.24 6.89
CA ARG A 209 -26.97 -0.83 8.07
C ARG A 209 -26.13 0.25 8.66
N ASN A 210 -26.59 1.49 8.56
CA ASN A 210 -26.45 2.57 9.52
C ASN A 210 -26.00 2.08 10.93
N THR A 211 -24.77 1.59 11.06
CA THR A 211 -24.15 1.00 12.25
C THR A 211 -23.23 2.05 12.86
N GLU A 212 -22.93 1.91 14.14
CA GLU A 212 -21.98 2.81 14.76
C GLU A 212 -20.57 2.52 14.18
N PRO A 213 -19.74 3.56 13.99
CA PRO A 213 -18.37 3.38 13.54
C PRO A 213 -17.55 2.50 14.48
N PHE A 214 -16.58 1.80 13.89
CA PHE A 214 -15.50 1.21 14.66
C PHE A 214 -14.73 2.33 15.34
N ILE A 215 -14.26 2.09 16.56
CA ILE A 215 -13.53 3.09 17.35
C ILE A 215 -12.15 2.52 17.65
N THR A 216 -11.11 3.27 17.29
CA THR A 216 -9.73 2.86 17.56
C THR A 216 -9.44 2.74 19.06
N GLY A 217 -8.35 2.03 19.39
CA GLY A 217 -7.67 2.21 20.67
C GLY A 217 -7.26 3.68 20.88
N PRO A 218 -7.05 4.12 22.13
CA PRO A 218 -6.61 5.48 22.38
C PRO A 218 -5.17 5.67 21.89
N ASP A 219 -4.88 6.83 21.29
CA ASP A 219 -3.51 7.28 21.02
C ASP A 219 -2.79 7.71 22.32
N GLU A 220 -1.61 8.34 22.20
CA GLU A 220 -0.83 8.82 23.36
C GLU A 220 -1.58 9.88 24.19
N ASP A 221 -2.41 10.70 23.54
CA ASP A 221 -3.21 11.76 24.17
C ASP A 221 -4.59 11.28 24.66
N GLY A 222 -4.95 10.04 24.34
CA GLY A 222 -6.23 9.42 24.70
C GLY A 222 -7.34 9.64 23.67
N THR A 223 -7.03 10.24 22.52
CA THR A 223 -7.93 10.45 21.39
C THR A 223 -8.26 9.11 20.74
N ARG A 224 -9.50 8.99 20.26
CA ARG A 224 -9.99 7.82 19.54
C ARG A 224 -10.68 8.28 18.28
N PHE A 225 -10.43 7.57 17.21
CA PHE A 225 -10.92 7.92 15.89
C PHE A 225 -12.03 6.96 15.49
N PRO A 226 -13.17 7.48 15.00
CA PRO A 226 -14.17 6.65 14.36
C PRO A 226 -13.71 6.30 12.94
N TYR A 227 -13.87 5.04 12.54
CA TYR A 227 -13.53 4.58 11.19
C TYR A 227 -14.54 3.56 10.66
N GLY A 228 -14.56 3.41 9.34
CA GLY A 228 -15.27 2.38 8.60
C GLY A 228 -14.28 1.45 7.89
N ILE A 229 -14.80 0.34 7.36
CA ILE A 229 -14.01 -0.64 6.60
C ILE A 229 -14.58 -0.71 5.18
N SER A 230 -13.78 -0.33 4.20
CA SER A 230 -14.11 -0.49 2.78
C SER A 230 -13.51 -1.76 2.21
N TYR A 231 -14.18 -2.29 1.19
CA TYR A 231 -13.81 -3.53 0.49
C TYR A 231 -13.69 -3.24 -1.01
N ALA A 232 -12.71 -3.84 -1.66
CA ALA A 232 -12.60 -3.83 -3.11
C ALA A 232 -13.56 -4.84 -3.76
N GLY A 233 -13.86 -5.93 -3.07
CA GLY A 233 -14.77 -7.00 -3.52
C GLY A 233 -14.85 -8.13 -2.52
N LEU A 234 -15.49 -9.23 -2.91
CA LEU A 234 -15.49 -10.50 -2.14
C LEU A 234 -14.31 -11.45 -2.42
N PRO A 235 -13.66 -11.45 -3.60
CA PRO A 235 -12.59 -12.40 -3.90
C PRO A 235 -11.29 -12.17 -3.12
N ASP A 236 -10.36 -13.08 -3.32
CA ASP A 236 -8.97 -12.99 -2.91
C ASP A 236 -8.16 -12.19 -3.93
N PHE A 237 -7.48 -11.14 -3.47
CA PHE A 237 -6.64 -10.28 -4.29
C PHE A 237 -5.15 -10.64 -4.13
N GLY A 238 -4.36 -10.39 -5.19
CA GLY A 238 -2.93 -10.78 -5.25
C GLY A 238 -1.92 -9.72 -4.79
N SER A 239 -2.37 -8.53 -4.40
CA SER A 239 -1.54 -7.38 -4.00
C SER A 239 -1.46 -7.18 -2.47
N ASP A 240 -0.49 -6.39 -2.00
CA ASP A 240 -0.34 -5.92 -0.61
C ASP A 240 -0.03 -6.97 0.47
N ILE A 241 0.49 -8.14 0.09
CA ILE A 241 0.88 -9.18 1.06
C ILE A 241 2.22 -8.83 1.72
N VAL A 242 2.20 -8.66 3.05
CA VAL A 242 3.39 -8.37 3.86
C VAL A 242 3.87 -9.60 4.61
N THR A 243 5.17 -9.90 4.49
CA THR A 243 5.82 -10.94 5.30
C THR A 243 6.57 -10.31 6.47
N LYS A 244 6.39 -10.86 7.68
CA LYS A 244 7.18 -10.48 8.87
C LYS A 244 7.75 -11.72 9.53
N ALA A 245 8.93 -11.59 10.11
CA ALA A 245 9.58 -12.68 10.84
C ALA A 245 10.13 -12.22 12.19
N TYR A 246 10.30 -13.18 13.10
CA TYR A 246 10.87 -12.99 14.42
C TYR A 246 11.69 -14.22 14.84
N GLY A 247 12.77 -14.00 15.59
CA GLY A 247 13.64 -15.08 16.09
C GLY A 247 14.74 -15.48 15.11
N LEU A 248 15.15 -16.75 15.15
CA LEU A 248 16.29 -17.27 14.40
C LEU A 248 16.09 -17.08 12.88
N ASN A 249 17.08 -16.51 12.19
CA ASN A 249 17.07 -16.26 10.74
C ASN A 249 16.00 -15.28 10.24
N ALA A 250 15.33 -14.53 11.11
CA ALA A 250 14.35 -13.52 10.69
C ALA A 250 14.99 -12.44 9.80
N GLU A 251 16.28 -12.15 9.99
CA GLU A 251 17.08 -11.25 9.16
C GLU A 251 17.34 -11.73 7.72
N LEU A 252 16.95 -12.96 7.39
CA LEU A 252 17.07 -13.51 6.04
C LEU A 252 15.85 -13.24 5.16
N VAL A 253 14.76 -12.66 5.69
CA VAL A 253 13.62 -12.24 4.90
C VAL A 253 14.04 -11.05 4.03
N PRO A 254 14.03 -11.17 2.69
CA PRO A 254 14.32 -10.04 1.81
C PRO A 254 13.22 -8.97 1.88
N SER A 255 13.55 -7.73 1.52
CA SER A 255 12.57 -6.63 1.39
C SER A 255 11.45 -6.95 0.37
N THR A 256 11.82 -7.62 -0.73
CA THR A 256 10.89 -8.14 -1.75
C THR A 256 11.26 -9.58 -2.07
N HIS A 257 10.28 -10.49 -2.07
CA HIS A 257 10.52 -11.91 -2.33
C HIS A 257 9.31 -12.61 -2.97
N ASP A 258 9.56 -13.68 -3.71
CA ASP A 258 8.49 -14.54 -4.24
C ASP A 258 7.86 -15.38 -3.11
N ASN A 259 6.63 -15.86 -3.32
CA ASN A 259 5.97 -16.77 -2.36
C ASN A 259 6.80 -18.03 -2.05
N THR A 260 7.61 -18.51 -3.00
CA THR A 260 8.48 -19.69 -2.83
C THR A 260 9.62 -19.44 -1.83
N ALA A 261 9.94 -18.18 -1.50
CA ALA A 261 10.96 -17.83 -0.52
C ALA A 261 10.59 -18.32 0.89
N ILE A 262 9.30 -18.36 1.24
CA ILE A 262 8.81 -18.83 2.54
C ILE A 262 9.27 -20.27 2.80
N TYR A 263 9.10 -21.17 1.82
CA TYR A 263 9.59 -22.55 1.90
C TYR A 263 11.12 -22.60 2.05
N ARG A 264 11.85 -21.81 1.25
CA ARG A 264 13.32 -21.79 1.27
C ARG A 264 13.86 -21.34 2.63
N LEU A 265 13.24 -20.32 3.22
CA LEU A 265 13.63 -19.79 4.53
C LEU A 265 13.36 -20.77 5.68
N MET A 266 12.18 -21.40 5.68
CA MET A 266 11.87 -22.47 6.64
C MET A 266 12.84 -23.65 6.49
N TYR A 267 13.14 -24.05 5.26
CA TYR A 267 14.08 -25.14 4.97
C TYR A 267 15.49 -24.81 5.45
N GLN A 268 15.99 -23.60 5.17
CA GLN A 268 17.30 -23.16 5.63
C GLN A 268 17.37 -23.15 7.16
N THR A 269 16.30 -22.73 7.83
CA THR A 269 16.25 -22.70 9.31
C THR A 269 16.21 -24.09 9.91
N LEU A 270 15.46 -25.03 9.34
CA LEU A 270 15.37 -26.41 9.84
C LEU A 270 16.62 -27.24 9.54
N PHE A 271 17.24 -27.04 8.38
CA PHE A 271 18.25 -27.96 7.85
C PHE A 271 19.64 -27.34 7.63
N ASP A 272 19.83 -26.06 7.98
CA ASP A 272 21.09 -25.31 7.74
C ASP A 272 21.56 -25.42 6.27
N GLN A 273 20.60 -25.39 5.35
CA GLN A 273 20.84 -25.55 3.93
C GLN A 273 20.01 -24.54 3.13
N ALA A 274 20.68 -23.57 2.53
CA ALA A 274 20.06 -22.68 1.56
C ALA A 274 19.68 -23.46 0.28
N LEU A 275 18.46 -23.25 -0.20
CA LEU A 275 18.00 -23.74 -1.49
C LEU A 275 18.00 -22.61 -2.52
N PRO A 276 18.34 -22.89 -3.79
CA PRO A 276 18.25 -21.87 -4.84
C PRO A 276 16.78 -21.47 -5.07
N SER A 277 16.56 -20.20 -5.46
CA SER A 277 15.24 -19.78 -5.95
C SER A 277 14.88 -20.58 -7.22
N PRO A 278 13.62 -21.05 -7.34
CA PRO A 278 13.15 -21.61 -8.60
C PRO A 278 12.97 -20.55 -9.69
N ILE A 279 12.83 -19.28 -9.29
CA ILE A 279 12.66 -18.13 -10.18
C ILE A 279 14.04 -17.47 -10.36
N PRO A 280 14.58 -17.38 -11.59
CA PRO A 280 15.95 -16.93 -11.84
C PRO A 280 16.07 -15.40 -11.88
N VAL A 281 15.41 -14.69 -10.96
CA VAL A 281 15.49 -13.22 -10.88
C VAL A 281 16.46 -12.76 -9.80
N PRO A 282 17.12 -11.60 -10.01
CA PRO A 282 17.95 -10.98 -8.98
C PRO A 282 17.13 -10.72 -7.71
N GLU A 283 17.70 -11.07 -6.56
CA GLU A 283 17.18 -10.66 -5.26
C GLU A 283 17.71 -9.25 -4.94
N PRO A 284 16.99 -8.45 -4.13
CA PRO A 284 17.46 -7.13 -3.70
C PRO A 284 18.87 -7.22 -3.09
N THR A 285 19.76 -6.32 -3.51
CA THR A 285 21.14 -6.27 -3.00
C THR A 285 21.38 -5.00 -2.22
N PRO A 286 22.06 -5.05 -1.06
CA PRO A 286 22.44 -3.85 -0.34
C PRO A 286 23.26 -2.90 -1.21
N ALA A 287 22.98 -1.60 -1.07
CA ALA A 287 23.79 -0.55 -1.69
C ALA A 287 25.28 -0.65 -1.25
N PRO A 288 26.21 -0.08 -2.04
CA PRO A 288 27.61 0.03 -1.62
C PRO A 288 27.74 0.71 -0.25
N ALA A 289 28.70 0.25 0.54
CA ALA A 289 28.93 0.84 1.86
C ALA A 289 29.32 2.32 1.74
N ALA A 290 28.63 3.17 2.51
CA ALA A 290 28.94 4.58 2.63
C ALA A 290 30.40 4.80 3.10
N THR A 291 31.01 5.87 2.59
CA THR A 291 32.39 6.28 2.91
C THR A 291 32.46 7.40 3.95
N GLN A 292 31.31 7.95 4.34
CA GLN A 292 31.12 9.06 5.27
C GLN A 292 29.95 8.77 6.22
N ASP A 293 29.93 9.44 7.37
CA ASP A 293 28.86 9.30 8.38
C ASP A 293 27.62 10.15 8.07
N THR A 294 27.73 11.08 7.11
CA THR A 294 26.67 11.97 6.64
C THR A 294 26.87 12.20 5.14
N GLY A 295 25.81 12.59 4.43
CA GLY A 295 25.94 12.95 3.01
C GLY A 295 24.65 13.54 2.45
N ASN A 296 24.07 12.85 1.49
CA ASN A 296 22.97 13.33 0.66
C ASN A 296 21.68 12.56 0.94
N VAL A 297 20.55 13.17 0.60
CA VAL A 297 19.22 12.54 0.64
C VAL A 297 18.51 12.74 -0.69
N ILE A 298 17.97 11.67 -1.25
CA ILE A 298 16.99 11.70 -2.33
C ILE A 298 15.70 11.10 -1.77
N PHE A 299 14.68 11.92 -1.62
CA PHE A 299 13.34 11.49 -1.23
C PHE A 299 12.46 11.48 -2.47
N ILE A 300 11.95 10.31 -2.83
CA ILE A 300 10.99 10.12 -3.94
C ILE A 300 9.63 9.81 -3.33
N HIS A 301 8.65 10.65 -3.62
CA HIS A 301 7.26 10.56 -3.17
C HIS A 301 6.36 10.29 -4.38
N PRO A 302 6.03 9.03 -4.70
CA PRO A 302 4.95 8.73 -5.62
C PRO A 302 3.64 8.87 -4.82
N ASP A 303 2.90 9.96 -5.03
CA ASP A 303 1.75 10.34 -4.19
C ASP A 303 0.66 9.25 -4.23
N GLY A 304 0.03 8.97 -3.10
CA GLY A 304 -1.06 8.01 -3.03
C GLY A 304 -0.71 6.53 -3.31
N THR A 305 0.57 6.12 -3.30
CA THR A 305 0.97 4.76 -3.69
C THR A 305 1.09 3.74 -2.55
N THR A 306 0.85 2.47 -2.89
CA THR A 306 1.00 1.28 -2.04
C THR A 306 1.68 0.14 -2.81
N PRO A 307 2.06 -1.00 -2.18
CA PRO A 307 2.62 -2.14 -2.91
C PRO A 307 1.73 -2.66 -4.07
N ALA A 308 0.42 -2.43 -4.04
CA ALA A 308 -0.48 -2.70 -5.16
C ALA A 308 -0.10 -1.93 -6.43
N TYR A 309 0.23 -0.64 -6.33
CA TYR A 309 0.66 0.20 -7.47
C TYR A 309 1.88 -0.39 -8.16
N PHE A 310 2.91 -0.73 -7.38
CA PHE A 310 4.13 -1.35 -7.91
C PHE A 310 3.88 -2.74 -8.47
N THR A 311 2.93 -3.50 -7.91
CA THR A 311 2.55 -4.80 -8.44
C THR A 311 1.88 -4.66 -9.82
N LEU A 312 0.96 -3.69 -10.00
CA LEU A 312 0.33 -3.38 -11.28
C LEU A 312 1.38 -3.03 -12.35
N ALA A 313 2.30 -2.11 -12.03
CA ALA A 313 3.37 -1.72 -12.93
C ALA A 313 4.32 -2.89 -13.25
N ARG A 314 4.68 -3.71 -12.25
CA ARG A 314 5.56 -4.89 -12.42
C ARG A 314 4.95 -5.91 -13.37
N LEU A 315 3.67 -6.22 -13.19
CA LEU A 315 2.96 -7.18 -14.03
C LEU A 315 2.99 -6.76 -15.50
N VAL A 316 2.79 -5.48 -15.79
CA VAL A 316 2.78 -4.94 -17.16
C VAL A 316 4.19 -4.79 -17.75
N GLU A 317 5.16 -4.31 -16.99
CA GLU A 317 6.51 -4.02 -17.51
C GLU A 317 7.42 -5.25 -17.56
N GLU A 318 7.43 -6.04 -16.48
CA GLU A 318 8.45 -7.08 -16.25
C GLU A 318 7.84 -8.49 -16.12
N GLY A 319 6.51 -8.58 -15.96
CA GLY A 319 5.78 -9.84 -15.77
C GLY A 319 5.76 -10.32 -14.32
N PRO A 320 5.09 -11.45 -14.02
CA PRO A 320 4.87 -11.94 -12.65
C PRO A 320 6.17 -12.33 -11.94
N ASP A 321 7.17 -12.80 -12.69
CA ASP A 321 8.49 -13.16 -12.16
C ASP A 321 9.45 -11.96 -12.17
N GLY A 322 9.07 -10.83 -12.77
CA GLY A 322 9.89 -9.64 -12.97
C GLY A 322 10.21 -8.84 -11.70
N ARG A 323 11.05 -7.82 -11.83
CA ARG A 323 11.40 -6.88 -10.75
C ARG A 323 11.52 -5.47 -11.29
N LEU A 324 10.80 -4.54 -10.66
CA LEU A 324 10.99 -3.10 -10.80
C LEU A 324 12.20 -2.62 -9.98
N ASN A 325 12.61 -1.35 -10.14
CA ASN A 325 13.66 -0.76 -9.33
C ASN A 325 13.26 -0.68 -7.84
N TRP A 326 12.01 -0.32 -7.56
CA TRP A 326 11.42 -0.31 -6.21
C TRP A 326 11.55 -1.69 -5.53
N ASP A 327 11.31 -2.77 -6.29
CA ASP A 327 11.45 -4.13 -5.79
C ASP A 327 12.87 -4.48 -5.37
N MET A 328 13.86 -3.85 -6.02
CA MET A 328 15.29 -4.08 -5.82
C MET A 328 15.89 -3.23 -4.68
N MET A 329 15.10 -2.35 -4.05
CA MET A 329 15.51 -1.63 -2.84
C MET A 329 15.73 -2.59 -1.68
N SER A 330 16.79 -2.36 -0.89
CA SER A 330 17.32 -3.37 0.05
C SER A 330 16.53 -3.52 1.36
N ASP A 331 15.74 -2.52 1.72
CA ASP A 331 15.05 -2.42 3.01
C ASP A 331 13.61 -1.94 2.79
N ALA A 332 12.68 -2.49 3.57
CA ALA A 332 11.26 -2.14 3.52
C ALA A 332 10.66 -2.16 4.93
N GLY A 333 9.59 -1.40 5.13
CA GLY A 333 8.86 -1.32 6.38
C GLY A 333 7.39 -0.97 6.16
N VAL A 334 6.54 -1.35 7.13
CA VAL A 334 5.14 -0.92 7.15
C VAL A 334 5.08 0.50 7.69
N TYR A 335 4.54 1.43 6.90
CA TYR A 335 4.35 2.82 7.27
C TYR A 335 3.01 3.02 7.99
N ILE A 336 3.02 3.74 9.10
CA ILE A 336 1.82 4.08 9.89
C ILE A 336 1.64 5.59 9.78
N ASN A 337 0.56 6.03 9.15
CA ASN A 337 0.41 7.39 8.64
C ASN A 337 -0.69 8.22 9.32
N SER A 338 -1.25 7.76 10.44
CA SER A 338 -2.25 8.53 11.21
C SER A 338 -1.71 9.87 11.70
N ILE A 339 -2.58 10.89 11.70
CA ILE A 339 -2.29 12.26 12.12
C ILE A 339 -3.11 12.67 13.35
N GLU A 340 -3.03 13.93 13.81
CA GLU A 340 -3.63 14.34 15.10
C GLU A 340 -5.16 14.19 15.11
N ASP A 341 -5.81 14.36 13.96
CA ASP A 341 -7.27 14.42 13.83
C ASP A 341 -7.87 13.39 12.85
N GLN A 342 -7.04 12.59 12.16
CA GLN A 342 -7.47 11.60 11.14
C GLN A 342 -6.57 10.35 11.10
N LEU A 343 -7.11 9.21 10.65
CA LEU A 343 -6.35 7.98 10.46
C LEU A 343 -5.61 7.94 9.12
N ALA A 344 -6.20 8.51 8.07
CA ALA A 344 -5.58 8.72 6.78
C ALA A 344 -5.26 10.22 6.63
N PRO A 345 -4.00 10.59 6.37
CA PRO A 345 -3.64 11.99 6.19
C PRO A 345 -4.13 12.51 4.84
N SER A 346 -4.32 13.84 4.77
CA SER A 346 -4.33 14.56 3.49
C SER A 346 -2.90 14.70 2.95
N SER A 347 -2.73 14.98 1.66
CA SER A 347 -1.40 15.18 1.05
C SER A 347 -0.60 16.29 1.72
N ASN A 348 -1.26 17.39 2.13
CA ASN A 348 -0.60 18.47 2.84
C ASN A 348 -0.16 18.07 4.25
N ALA A 349 -1.00 17.37 5.02
CA ALA A 349 -0.60 16.88 6.34
C ALA A 349 0.51 15.82 6.25
N GLY A 350 0.41 14.89 5.29
CA GLY A 350 1.46 13.90 5.01
C GLY A 350 2.78 14.54 4.63
N ALA A 351 2.76 15.57 3.79
CA ALA A 351 3.95 16.33 3.43
C ALA A 351 4.55 17.11 4.63
N VAL A 352 3.73 17.60 5.57
CA VAL A 352 4.23 18.15 6.86
C VAL A 352 4.90 17.05 7.70
N VAL A 353 4.34 15.85 7.76
CA VAL A 353 4.98 14.70 8.43
C VAL A 353 6.35 14.41 7.81
N HIS A 354 6.44 14.34 6.48
CA HIS A 354 7.68 14.03 5.76
C HIS A 354 8.72 15.15 5.89
N SER A 355 8.31 16.41 5.80
CA SER A 355 9.21 17.57 5.78
C SER A 355 9.64 18.04 7.18
N MET A 356 8.78 17.87 8.19
CA MET A 356 9.02 18.38 9.55
C MET A 356 9.13 17.29 10.61
N GLY A 357 8.69 16.06 10.36
CA GLY A 357 8.78 14.94 11.32
C GLY A 357 7.90 15.11 12.56
N THR A 358 6.77 15.79 12.41
CA THR A 358 5.75 15.99 13.44
C THR A 358 4.41 15.43 12.96
N THR A 359 3.49 15.21 13.89
CA THR A 359 2.11 14.83 13.59
C THR A 359 1.30 16.13 13.54
N PRO A 360 0.77 16.56 12.38
CA PRO A 360 -0.05 17.77 12.27
C PRO A 360 -1.54 17.43 12.28
N GLN A 361 -2.40 18.44 12.18
CA GLN A 361 -3.80 18.27 11.79
C GLN A 361 -3.96 18.22 10.26
N ALA A 362 -5.09 17.69 9.78
CA ALA A 362 -5.33 17.39 8.36
C ALA A 362 -5.27 18.59 7.41
N ASP A 363 -5.54 19.81 7.87
CA ASP A 363 -5.49 21.02 7.03
C ASP A 363 -4.12 21.71 7.00
N SER A 364 -3.15 21.21 7.77
CA SER A 364 -1.84 21.84 7.91
C SER A 364 -1.05 21.85 6.61
N TYR A 365 -0.55 23.03 6.25
CA TYR A 365 0.50 23.24 5.25
C TYR A 365 1.66 23.98 5.92
N GLY A 366 2.28 23.36 6.94
CA GLY A 366 3.36 23.96 7.74
C GLY A 366 2.91 24.82 8.93
N LEU A 367 1.61 25.09 9.06
CA LEU A 367 1.00 25.84 10.17
C LEU A 367 0.13 24.95 11.08
N ASP A 368 0.13 25.23 12.38
CA ASP A 368 -0.76 24.57 13.35
C ASP A 368 -2.19 25.15 13.32
N GLU A 369 -3.10 24.57 14.10
CA GLU A 369 -4.50 25.02 14.20
C GLU A 369 -4.68 26.49 14.63
N GLN A 370 -3.64 27.13 15.20
CA GLN A 370 -3.66 28.55 15.57
C GLN A 370 -3.09 29.46 14.48
N GLY A 371 -2.64 28.88 13.36
CA GLY A 371 -1.94 29.59 12.29
C GLY A 371 -0.50 29.93 12.65
N GLU A 372 0.09 29.26 13.64
CA GLU A 372 1.49 29.46 14.02
C GLU A 372 2.36 28.39 13.33
N PRO A 373 3.62 28.72 12.94
CA PRO A 373 4.48 27.76 12.29
C PRO A 373 4.79 26.55 13.17
N VAL A 374 4.63 25.37 12.58
CA VAL A 374 4.88 24.08 13.22
C VAL A 374 6.35 23.97 13.67
N ILE A 375 6.57 23.28 14.80
CA ILE A 375 7.92 23.00 15.30
C ILE A 375 8.38 21.66 14.73
N SER A 376 9.39 21.69 13.86
CA SER A 376 9.96 20.48 13.30
C SER A 376 10.69 19.64 14.34
N ARG A 377 10.92 18.37 14.03
CA ARG A 377 11.54 17.40 14.93
C ARG A 377 12.98 17.75 15.31
N SER A 378 13.64 18.58 14.51
CA SER A 378 14.96 19.16 14.83
C SER A 378 14.90 20.20 15.97
N GLY A 379 13.69 20.63 16.36
CA GLY A 379 13.43 21.66 17.34
C GLY A 379 13.47 23.08 16.77
N LYS A 380 13.46 23.24 15.44
CA LYS A 380 13.34 24.53 14.76
C LYS A 380 11.87 24.87 14.56
N GLN A 381 11.55 26.15 14.76
CA GLN A 381 10.19 26.63 14.55
C GLN A 381 10.05 27.11 13.11
N GLY A 382 9.03 26.62 12.39
CA GLY A 382 8.73 26.99 11.02
C GLY A 382 9.87 26.73 10.06
N LEU A 383 10.62 25.64 10.26
CA LEU A 383 11.64 25.22 9.30
C LEU A 383 11.45 23.75 8.96
N THR A 384 11.36 23.47 7.66
CA THR A 384 11.41 22.12 7.12
C THR A 384 12.83 21.60 7.09
N ILE A 385 12.98 20.29 6.90
CA ILE A 385 14.29 19.67 6.67
C ILE A 385 15.01 20.26 5.44
N MET A 386 14.27 20.69 4.42
CA MET A 386 14.85 21.23 3.19
C MET A 386 15.32 22.67 3.37
N GLU A 387 14.57 23.50 4.08
CA GLU A 387 15.04 24.84 4.48
C GLU A 387 16.23 24.75 5.43
N GLU A 388 16.28 23.75 6.31
CA GLU A 388 17.47 23.46 7.10
C GLU A 388 18.67 23.03 6.24
N ALA A 389 18.45 22.26 5.17
CA ALA A 389 19.50 21.90 4.21
C ALA A 389 20.03 23.14 3.47
N ILE A 390 19.14 24.02 3.00
CA ILE A 390 19.49 25.32 2.39
C ILE A 390 20.30 26.16 3.38
N ALA A 391 19.85 26.28 4.63
CA ALA A 391 20.55 27.04 5.67
C ALA A 391 21.92 26.44 6.04
N ALA A 392 22.09 25.13 5.86
CA ALA A 392 23.36 24.43 6.03
C ALA A 392 24.30 24.58 4.83
N GLY A 393 23.84 25.18 3.73
CA GLY A 393 24.63 25.38 2.51
C GLY A 393 24.70 24.14 1.61
N LYS A 394 23.79 23.17 1.79
CA LYS A 394 23.64 22.03 0.89
C LYS A 394 22.93 22.46 -0.39
N ALA A 395 23.29 21.83 -1.51
CA ALA A 395 22.52 22.00 -2.73
C ALA A 395 21.14 21.36 -2.61
N THR A 396 20.12 21.95 -3.21
CA THR A 396 18.75 21.46 -3.06
C THR A 396 17.94 21.48 -4.36
N ALA A 397 17.06 20.49 -4.53
CA ALA A 397 16.16 20.39 -5.68
C ALA A 397 14.76 19.91 -5.32
N VAL A 398 13.75 20.61 -5.82
CA VAL A 398 12.36 20.13 -5.85
C VAL A 398 11.97 19.77 -7.28
N ILE A 399 11.37 18.60 -7.46
CA ILE A 399 10.98 18.04 -8.75
C ILE A 399 9.54 17.54 -8.63
N ASN A 400 8.64 17.94 -9.53
CA ASN A 400 7.26 17.50 -9.55
C ASN A 400 6.82 17.16 -10.99
N SER A 401 6.03 16.10 -11.18
CA SER A 401 5.34 15.85 -12.44
C SER A 401 4.12 16.75 -12.65
N GLY A 402 3.51 17.26 -11.58
CA GLY A 402 2.49 18.29 -11.56
C GLY A 402 3.07 19.71 -11.45
N PHE A 403 2.23 20.67 -11.07
CA PHE A 403 2.68 22.01 -10.69
C PHE A 403 3.41 22.01 -9.34
N ILE A 404 4.37 22.92 -9.16
CA ILE A 404 5.32 22.84 -8.03
C ILE A 404 4.72 23.15 -6.66
N ALA A 405 3.51 23.72 -6.61
CA ALA A 405 2.82 24.03 -5.36
C ALA A 405 2.03 22.85 -4.79
N GLU A 406 1.99 21.70 -5.47
CA GLU A 406 1.42 20.48 -4.89
C GLU A 406 2.14 20.11 -3.59
N PRO A 407 1.42 19.55 -2.59
CA PRO A 407 1.93 19.50 -1.24
C PRO A 407 3.23 18.72 -1.03
N GLY A 408 3.46 17.58 -1.69
CA GLY A 408 4.65 16.76 -1.43
C GLY A 408 5.94 17.41 -1.88
N THR A 409 5.89 18.47 -2.71
CA THR A 409 7.01 19.37 -2.98
C THR A 409 6.89 20.72 -2.28
N GLY A 410 5.72 21.36 -2.30
CA GLY A 410 5.58 22.73 -1.85
C GLY A 410 5.69 22.91 -0.32
N VAL A 411 5.20 21.96 0.49
CA VAL A 411 5.31 22.04 1.97
C VAL A 411 6.77 22.04 2.41
N PHE A 412 7.69 21.49 1.62
CA PHE A 412 9.12 21.51 1.95
C PHE A 412 9.74 22.92 1.88
N LEU A 413 9.07 23.91 1.27
CA LEU A 413 9.63 25.25 1.05
C LEU A 413 8.63 26.38 1.29
N ALA A 414 7.42 26.08 1.75
CA ALA A 414 6.36 27.06 1.97
C ALA A 414 5.46 26.69 3.16
N ASP A 415 4.89 27.71 3.80
CA ASP A 415 3.85 27.57 4.83
C ASP A 415 2.67 28.53 4.60
N VAL A 416 1.46 28.00 4.53
CA VAL A 416 0.25 28.80 4.21
C VAL A 416 -0.97 28.37 5.02
N GLU A 417 -1.98 29.24 5.11
CA GLU A 417 -3.25 28.93 5.78
C GLU A 417 -4.10 27.94 4.97
N SER A 418 -3.97 27.94 3.64
CA SER A 418 -4.72 27.04 2.75
C SER A 418 -3.86 26.54 1.60
N ARG A 419 -3.88 25.22 1.35
CA ARG A 419 -3.22 24.60 0.19
C ARG A 419 -3.66 25.15 -1.16
N SER A 420 -4.81 25.83 -1.21
CA SER A 420 -5.33 26.48 -2.43
C SER A 420 -4.60 27.78 -2.79
N GLU A 421 -3.68 28.28 -1.95
CA GLU A 421 -2.92 29.51 -2.19
C GLU A 421 -1.71 29.23 -3.10
N THR A 422 -1.94 28.60 -4.25
CA THR A 422 -0.87 28.07 -5.12
C THR A 422 0.07 29.16 -5.63
N GLU A 423 -0.41 30.39 -5.85
CA GLU A 423 0.45 31.51 -6.24
C GLU A 423 1.34 32.00 -5.09
N ALA A 424 0.88 31.90 -3.85
CA ALA A 424 1.69 32.25 -2.67
C ALA A 424 2.77 31.19 -2.44
N ILE A 425 2.38 29.91 -2.48
CA ILE A 425 3.29 28.77 -2.36
C ILE A 425 4.38 28.84 -3.45
N THR A 426 3.99 29.03 -4.72
CA THR A 426 4.93 29.13 -5.84
C THR A 426 5.92 30.29 -5.64
N ALA A 427 5.48 31.41 -5.06
CA ALA A 427 6.37 32.52 -4.74
C ALA A 427 7.38 32.14 -3.64
N GLU A 428 6.94 31.50 -2.57
CA GLU A 428 7.81 31.04 -1.48
C GLU A 428 8.85 30.03 -1.97
N ILE A 429 8.47 29.09 -2.84
CA ILE A 429 9.39 28.12 -3.45
C ILE A 429 10.49 28.84 -4.25
N VAL A 430 10.13 29.77 -5.13
CA VAL A 430 11.10 30.55 -5.93
C VAL A 430 12.02 31.40 -5.04
N GLU A 431 11.48 31.96 -3.95
CA GLU A 431 12.20 32.82 -3.02
C GLU A 431 13.05 32.07 -1.98
N SER A 432 12.78 30.77 -1.76
CA SER A 432 13.39 29.94 -0.72
C SER A 432 14.91 29.82 -0.82
N GLY A 433 15.44 29.99 -2.03
CA GLY A 433 16.86 29.81 -2.34
C GLY A 433 17.23 28.42 -2.86
N VAL A 434 16.28 27.49 -3.00
CA VAL A 434 16.47 26.16 -3.60
C VAL A 434 17.20 26.24 -4.94
N ASP A 435 18.15 25.37 -5.25
CA ASP A 435 18.96 25.54 -6.45
C ASP A 435 18.23 25.12 -7.74
N ILE A 436 17.40 24.09 -7.67
CA ILE A 436 16.72 23.50 -8.82
C ILE A 436 15.23 23.34 -8.54
N ILE A 437 14.41 23.86 -9.44
CA ILE A 437 12.95 23.77 -9.42
C ILE A 437 12.53 23.22 -10.77
N LEU A 438 11.92 22.04 -10.81
CA LEU A 438 11.51 21.37 -12.06
C LEU A 438 10.07 20.87 -11.94
N GLY A 439 9.15 21.36 -12.77
CA GLY A 439 7.77 20.89 -12.78
C GLY A 439 6.87 21.64 -13.76
N GLY A 440 5.56 21.61 -13.54
CA GLY A 440 4.55 22.36 -14.28
C GLY A 440 4.16 23.70 -13.62
N GLY A 441 3.00 24.23 -14.02
CA GLY A 441 2.33 25.34 -13.35
C GLY A 441 2.69 26.75 -13.82
N GLU A 442 3.06 26.97 -15.10
CA GLU A 442 3.46 28.30 -15.62
C GLU A 442 2.49 29.43 -15.24
N THR A 443 1.19 29.16 -15.18
CA THR A 443 0.15 30.14 -14.89
C THR A 443 0.35 30.82 -13.52
N ASP A 444 0.81 30.09 -12.51
CA ASP A 444 1.04 30.58 -11.14
C ASP A 444 2.31 31.44 -10.99
N TYR A 445 3.17 31.46 -12.02
CA TYR A 445 4.33 32.34 -12.08
C TYR A 445 4.02 33.70 -12.69
N LEU A 446 2.93 33.82 -13.45
CA LEU A 446 2.67 34.95 -14.34
C LEU A 446 1.50 35.80 -13.84
N PRO A 447 1.54 37.14 -14.02
CA PRO A 447 0.43 37.99 -13.64
C PRO A 447 -0.70 37.96 -14.66
N GLU A 448 -1.94 38.15 -14.19
CA GLU A 448 -3.11 38.34 -15.04
C GLU A 448 -2.82 39.34 -16.18
N GLY A 449 -3.21 38.98 -17.40
CA GLY A 449 -2.93 39.72 -18.63
C GLY A 449 -1.64 39.31 -19.36
N THR A 450 -0.84 38.40 -18.79
CA THR A 450 0.40 37.89 -19.40
C THR A 450 0.18 36.47 -19.89
N VAL A 451 0.44 36.23 -21.18
CA VAL A 451 0.36 34.88 -21.78
C VAL A 451 1.75 34.26 -21.79
N GLY A 452 1.86 33.08 -21.19
CA GLY A 452 3.10 32.32 -21.05
C GLY A 452 3.57 31.61 -22.33
N PHE A 453 4.63 30.82 -22.18
CA PHE A 453 5.19 29.96 -23.20
C PHE A 453 4.19 28.94 -23.72
N PHE A 454 3.36 28.37 -22.83
CA PHE A 454 2.35 27.37 -23.19
C PHE A 454 1.04 27.96 -23.72
N GLY A 455 0.95 29.29 -23.81
CA GLY A 455 -0.19 29.97 -24.44
C GLY A 455 -1.39 30.22 -23.53
N GLU A 456 -1.28 29.88 -22.25
CA GLU A 456 -2.26 30.18 -21.20
C GLU A 456 -1.93 31.53 -20.50
N GLU A 457 -2.95 32.18 -19.95
CA GLU A 457 -2.82 33.45 -19.23
C GLU A 457 -2.50 33.20 -17.75
N GLY A 458 -1.57 34.00 -17.20
CA GLY A 458 -1.19 33.93 -15.79
C GLY A 458 -2.35 34.23 -14.83
N THR A 459 -2.29 33.64 -13.64
CA THR A 459 -3.32 33.70 -12.60
C THR A 459 -3.00 34.72 -11.51
N ARG A 460 -1.74 35.15 -11.39
CA ARG A 460 -1.33 35.98 -10.25
C ARG A 460 -2.00 37.36 -10.25
N THR A 461 -2.60 37.70 -9.11
CA THR A 461 -3.31 38.98 -8.91
C THR A 461 -2.44 40.10 -8.32
N ASP A 462 -1.20 39.79 -7.91
CA ASP A 462 -0.26 40.73 -7.30
C ASP A 462 0.60 41.50 -8.31
N GLY A 463 0.50 41.14 -9.61
CA GLY A 463 1.23 41.78 -10.70
C GLY A 463 2.70 41.38 -10.82
N ARG A 464 3.14 40.33 -10.09
CA ARG A 464 4.51 39.80 -10.15
C ARG A 464 4.69 38.85 -11.33
N ASN A 465 5.90 38.80 -11.86
CA ASN A 465 6.33 37.81 -12.84
C ASN A 465 7.50 37.03 -12.24
N LEU A 466 7.21 35.87 -11.64
CA LEU A 466 8.20 35.08 -10.91
C LEU A 466 9.26 34.47 -11.82
N ILE A 467 8.97 34.26 -13.11
CA ILE A 467 9.96 33.80 -14.09
C ILE A 467 11.03 34.87 -14.29
N GLU A 468 10.64 36.13 -14.49
CA GLU A 468 11.59 37.24 -14.60
C GLU A 468 12.39 37.41 -13.30
N GLU A 469 11.74 37.28 -12.15
CA GLU A 469 12.42 37.34 -10.85
C GLU A 469 13.44 36.19 -10.68
N ALA A 470 13.11 34.96 -11.10
CA ALA A 470 14.03 33.83 -11.08
C ALA A 470 15.24 34.05 -12.02
N GLU A 471 15.05 34.61 -13.22
CA GLU A 471 16.16 34.98 -14.09
C GLU A 471 17.09 36.02 -13.41
N GLU A 472 16.52 37.00 -12.70
CA GLU A 472 17.29 37.98 -11.92
C GLU A 472 18.04 37.34 -10.75
N MET A 473 17.50 36.27 -10.15
CA MET A 473 18.15 35.45 -9.13
C MET A 473 19.22 34.51 -9.70
N GLY A 474 19.35 34.42 -11.03
CA GLY A 474 20.39 33.67 -11.72
C GLY A 474 19.99 32.24 -12.12
N TYR A 475 18.71 31.91 -12.11
CA TYR A 475 18.21 30.63 -12.63
C TYR A 475 18.35 30.59 -14.16
N ALA A 476 18.80 29.44 -14.67
CA ALA A 476 18.59 29.10 -16.07
C ALA A 476 17.14 28.63 -16.24
N VAL A 477 16.33 29.40 -16.98
CA VAL A 477 14.93 29.04 -17.24
C VAL A 477 14.83 28.15 -18.48
N VAL A 478 14.16 27.01 -18.35
CA VAL A 478 13.93 26.03 -19.43
C VAL A 478 12.46 25.60 -19.46
N TYR A 479 11.95 25.31 -20.66
CA TYR A 479 10.55 24.99 -20.91
C TYR A 479 10.32 23.65 -21.60
N THR A 480 11.39 23.01 -22.11
CA THR A 480 11.27 21.78 -22.89
C THR A 480 12.27 20.73 -22.43
N ARG A 481 11.93 19.46 -22.67
CA ARG A 481 12.82 18.31 -22.48
C ARG A 481 14.18 18.52 -23.17
N GLU A 482 14.18 19.03 -24.41
CA GLU A 482 15.42 19.34 -25.13
C GLU A 482 16.26 20.42 -24.43
N GLN A 483 15.64 21.47 -23.88
CA GLN A 483 16.37 22.51 -23.16
C GLN A 483 16.96 21.99 -21.84
N LEU A 484 16.21 21.14 -21.12
CA LEU A 484 16.68 20.47 -19.90
C LEU A 484 17.92 19.60 -20.16
N HIS A 485 17.91 18.76 -21.20
CA HIS A 485 19.08 17.94 -21.55
C HIS A 485 20.28 18.73 -22.08
N ASN A 486 20.07 19.97 -22.52
CA ASN A 486 21.11 20.84 -23.06
C ASN A 486 21.52 21.97 -22.11
N LEU A 487 21.29 21.81 -20.81
CA LEU A 487 21.78 22.73 -19.79
C LEU A 487 23.31 22.91 -19.92
N SER A 488 23.77 24.15 -19.71
CA SER A 488 25.20 24.47 -19.75
C SER A 488 25.95 23.76 -18.62
N GLU A 489 27.20 23.35 -18.86
CA GLU A 489 28.05 22.78 -17.81
C GLU A 489 28.25 23.76 -16.64
N ASP A 490 28.24 25.06 -16.88
CA ASP A 490 28.39 26.11 -15.87
C ASP A 490 27.11 26.41 -15.08
N THR A 491 25.98 25.76 -15.40
CA THR A 491 24.70 25.98 -14.71
C THR A 491 24.78 25.55 -13.25
N THR A 492 24.32 26.42 -12.35
CA THR A 492 24.23 26.15 -10.91
C THR A 492 22.81 26.23 -10.36
N LYS A 493 21.91 26.94 -11.06
CA LYS A 493 20.49 27.08 -10.69
C LYS A 493 19.59 26.88 -11.91
N VAL A 494 18.48 26.18 -11.76
CA VAL A 494 17.57 25.83 -12.86
C VAL A 494 16.12 26.02 -12.43
N LEU A 495 15.34 26.72 -13.26
CA LEU A 495 13.88 26.74 -13.19
C LEU A 495 13.35 26.10 -14.47
N GLY A 496 12.84 24.89 -14.36
CA GLY A 496 12.20 24.15 -15.45
C GLY A 496 10.70 24.18 -15.29
N ILE A 497 10.00 24.77 -16.27
CA ILE A 497 8.53 24.86 -16.28
C ILE A 497 8.03 24.17 -17.55
N PHE A 498 7.43 23.00 -17.41
CA PHE A 498 7.17 22.09 -18.53
C PHE A 498 5.70 22.00 -18.95
N ALA A 499 4.79 22.68 -18.24
CA ALA A 499 3.38 22.78 -18.61
C ALA A 499 2.76 24.06 -18.04
N ALA A 500 1.61 24.46 -18.58
CA ALA A 500 0.81 25.57 -18.04
C ALA A 500 0.25 25.26 -16.65
N GLU A 501 -0.22 24.03 -16.48
CA GLU A 501 -0.68 23.41 -15.23
C GLU A 501 0.17 22.14 -15.04
N ASP A 502 -0.42 20.95 -14.95
CA ASP A 502 0.31 19.69 -14.80
C ASP A 502 0.91 19.15 -16.11
N THR A 503 1.92 18.28 -16.00
CA THR A 503 2.48 17.61 -17.19
C THR A 503 1.66 16.41 -17.66
N TYR A 504 0.58 16.07 -16.93
CA TYR A 504 -0.32 14.96 -17.20
C TYR A 504 -1.79 15.40 -17.33
N ASN A 505 -2.64 14.49 -17.81
CA ASN A 505 -4.08 14.65 -18.00
C ASN A 505 -4.82 13.66 -17.10
N ASP A 506 -5.02 14.00 -15.83
CA ASP A 506 -5.58 13.15 -14.77
C ASP A 506 -7.11 13.01 -14.80
N THR A 507 -7.67 12.67 -15.96
CA THR A 507 -9.10 12.34 -16.07
C THR A 507 -9.31 10.84 -16.29
N THR A 508 -10.55 10.40 -16.49
CA THR A 508 -10.81 8.99 -16.82
C THR A 508 -10.20 8.64 -18.19
N GLU A 509 -9.86 7.37 -18.41
CA GLU A 509 -9.29 6.88 -19.67
C GLU A 509 -10.16 7.24 -20.88
N GLU A 510 -11.49 7.13 -20.74
CA GLU A 510 -12.43 7.44 -21.81
C GLU A 510 -12.47 8.94 -22.13
N ALA A 511 -12.33 9.80 -21.11
CA ALA A 511 -12.31 11.24 -21.29
C ALA A 511 -11.03 11.69 -22.01
N ASN A 512 -9.87 11.14 -21.61
CA ASN A 512 -8.60 11.35 -22.33
C ASN A 512 -8.71 10.87 -23.79
N ALA A 513 -9.24 9.66 -24.01
CA ALA A 513 -9.42 9.11 -25.36
C ALA A 513 -10.39 9.95 -26.22
N GLU A 514 -11.50 10.45 -25.67
CA GLU A 514 -12.45 11.33 -26.38
C GLU A 514 -11.80 12.68 -26.75
N ALA A 515 -11.00 13.23 -25.85
CA ALA A 515 -10.24 14.46 -26.07
C ALA A 515 -9.03 14.26 -27.00
N GLY A 516 -8.60 13.02 -27.24
CA GLY A 516 -7.40 12.69 -28.00
C GLY A 516 -6.11 13.05 -27.24
N LEU A 517 -6.14 12.94 -25.91
CA LEU A 517 -5.04 13.21 -25.00
C LEU A 517 -4.36 11.89 -24.60
N GLU A 518 -3.04 11.94 -24.46
CA GLU A 518 -2.28 10.89 -23.77
C GLU A 518 -2.26 11.18 -22.27
N ASN A 519 -1.88 10.22 -21.43
CA ASN A 519 -1.82 10.44 -19.98
C ASN A 519 -0.83 11.55 -19.63
N TYR A 520 0.29 11.65 -20.35
CA TYR A 520 1.26 12.72 -20.18
C TYR A 520 1.50 13.49 -21.47
N GLY A 521 1.75 14.78 -21.31
CA GLY A 521 1.86 15.74 -22.40
C GLY A 521 0.62 16.63 -22.51
N GLN A 522 0.86 17.93 -22.60
CA GLN A 522 -0.17 18.95 -22.76
C GLN A 522 -0.06 19.61 -24.14
N PRO A 523 -1.14 20.20 -24.68
CA PRO A 523 -1.04 21.01 -25.89
C PRO A 523 0.04 22.09 -25.76
N GLY A 524 1.02 22.09 -26.67
CA GLY A 524 2.17 23.01 -26.60
C GLY A 524 3.42 22.42 -25.93
N ASN A 525 3.32 21.27 -25.27
CA ASN A 525 4.42 20.40 -24.89
C ASN A 525 3.95 18.96 -24.78
N GLU A 526 3.82 18.30 -25.92
CA GLU A 526 3.27 16.93 -26.01
C GLU A 526 4.25 15.86 -25.51
N ASN A 527 5.49 16.23 -25.15
CA ASN A 527 6.50 15.30 -24.63
C ASN A 527 7.36 15.99 -23.56
N PRO A 528 6.78 16.31 -22.39
CA PRO A 528 7.53 16.86 -21.27
C PRO A 528 8.58 15.85 -20.78
N PRO A 529 9.66 16.30 -20.11
CA PRO A 529 10.59 15.38 -19.47
C PRO A 529 9.87 14.58 -18.38
N THR A 530 10.24 13.31 -18.21
CA THR A 530 9.75 12.52 -17.06
C THR A 530 10.46 12.97 -15.78
N VAL A 531 9.90 12.64 -14.61
CA VAL A 531 10.56 12.92 -13.32
C VAL A 531 11.94 12.25 -13.22
N ALA A 532 12.13 11.09 -13.85
CA ALA A 532 13.43 10.43 -13.95
C ALA A 532 14.45 11.26 -14.74
N GLU A 533 14.02 11.87 -15.86
CA GLU A 533 14.88 12.76 -16.66
C GLU A 533 15.16 14.09 -15.96
N MET A 534 14.17 14.61 -15.22
CA MET A 534 14.36 15.77 -14.34
C MET A 534 15.42 15.49 -13.27
N LEU A 535 15.36 14.31 -12.62
CA LEU A 535 16.35 13.88 -11.65
C LEU A 535 17.73 13.68 -12.28
N GLU A 536 17.80 13.00 -13.43
CA GLU A 536 19.04 12.76 -14.17
C GLU A 536 19.73 14.07 -14.56
N ALA A 537 18.97 15.11 -14.94
CA ALA A 537 19.51 16.43 -15.24
C ALA A 537 19.97 17.20 -13.98
N ALA A 538 19.31 16.99 -12.83
CA ALA A 538 19.61 17.67 -11.58
C ALA A 538 20.87 17.13 -10.89
N LEU A 539 21.03 15.82 -10.83
CA LEU A 539 22.11 15.15 -10.07
C LEU A 539 23.53 15.66 -10.41
N PRO A 540 23.92 15.85 -11.70
CA PRO A 540 25.24 16.37 -12.04
C PRO A 540 25.51 17.80 -11.57
N ILE A 541 24.47 18.59 -11.30
CA ILE A 541 24.58 19.94 -10.76
C ILE A 541 24.71 19.86 -9.23
N LEU A 542 23.82 19.11 -8.58
CA LEU A 542 23.77 18.94 -7.13
C LEU A 542 25.05 18.29 -6.57
N ASN A 543 25.58 17.26 -7.25
CA ASN A 543 26.76 16.50 -6.83
C ASN A 543 28.07 17.33 -6.89
N ARG A 544 28.02 18.59 -7.33
CA ARG A 544 29.17 19.51 -7.30
C ARG A 544 29.35 20.14 -5.92
N ASP A 545 28.30 20.14 -5.09
CA ASP A 545 28.33 20.75 -3.78
C ASP A 545 29.06 19.85 -2.77
N PRO A 546 30.20 20.29 -2.21
CA PRO A 546 30.96 19.49 -1.25
C PRO A 546 30.26 19.33 0.10
N ASP A 547 29.27 20.15 0.42
CA ASP A 547 28.48 20.05 1.65
C ASP A 547 27.33 19.03 1.50
N GLY A 548 27.12 18.50 0.29
CA GLY A 548 26.12 17.49 -0.07
C GLY A 548 24.81 18.11 -0.55
N PHE A 549 23.79 17.27 -0.77
CA PHE A 549 22.51 17.74 -1.31
C PHE A 549 21.27 17.06 -0.73
N MET A 550 20.11 17.69 -0.95
CA MET A 550 18.78 17.11 -0.71
C MET A 550 17.89 17.28 -1.94
N VAL A 551 17.28 16.18 -2.38
CA VAL A 551 16.24 16.18 -3.42
C VAL A 551 14.91 15.75 -2.80
N VAL A 552 13.85 16.46 -3.15
CA VAL A 552 12.46 16.03 -3.01
C VAL A 552 11.88 15.92 -4.40
N LEU A 553 11.46 14.71 -4.78
CA LEU A 553 10.85 14.41 -6.07
C LEU A 553 9.48 13.83 -5.84
N GLU A 554 8.48 14.39 -6.50
CA GLU A 554 7.10 13.94 -6.47
C GLU A 554 6.67 13.48 -7.87
N GLU A 555 6.13 12.27 -7.95
CA GLU A 555 5.31 11.87 -9.10
C GLU A 555 3.86 11.97 -8.66
N GLU A 556 3.27 13.15 -8.90
CA GLU A 556 1.93 13.51 -8.44
C GLU A 556 0.85 12.67 -9.14
N GLY A 557 1.07 12.35 -10.42
CA GLY A 557 0.09 11.62 -11.24
C GLY A 557 -0.36 10.28 -10.65
N THR A 558 0.42 9.63 -9.78
CA THR A 558 0.00 8.36 -9.15
C THR A 558 -1.25 8.53 -8.28
N ASP A 559 -1.40 9.64 -7.54
CA ASP A 559 -2.62 9.92 -6.76
C ASP A 559 -3.75 10.34 -7.69
N ASN A 560 -3.50 11.30 -8.58
CA ASN A 560 -4.55 11.88 -9.40
C ASN A 560 -5.22 10.86 -10.34
N PHE A 561 -4.44 9.99 -10.98
CA PHE A 561 -5.00 8.91 -11.79
C PHE A 561 -5.76 7.90 -10.93
N GLY A 562 -5.26 7.57 -9.74
CA GLY A 562 -5.94 6.73 -8.75
C GLY A 562 -7.30 7.28 -8.35
N ASN A 563 -7.37 8.57 -8.03
CA ASN A 563 -8.59 9.28 -7.64
C ASN A 563 -9.63 9.40 -8.77
N ASN A 564 -9.21 9.21 -10.03
CA ASN A 564 -10.05 9.20 -11.21
C ASN A 564 -10.30 7.79 -11.79
N ASN A 565 -9.87 6.73 -11.10
CA ASN A 565 -9.98 5.34 -11.55
C ASN A 565 -9.40 5.13 -12.97
N ASN A 566 -8.28 5.78 -13.27
CA ASN A 566 -7.59 5.64 -14.55
C ASN A 566 -6.46 4.60 -14.40
N GLY A 567 -6.76 3.33 -14.70
CA GLY A 567 -5.82 2.22 -14.53
C GLY A 567 -4.56 2.39 -15.38
N GLN A 568 -4.69 2.78 -16.66
CA GLN A 568 -3.55 3.04 -17.52
C GLN A 568 -2.64 4.16 -16.99
N GLY A 569 -3.24 5.24 -16.47
CA GLY A 569 -2.53 6.37 -15.88
C GLY A 569 -1.78 5.98 -14.61
N ILE A 570 -2.40 5.20 -13.72
CA ILE A 570 -1.74 4.64 -12.52
C ILE A 570 -0.49 3.85 -12.89
N ILE A 571 -0.60 2.96 -13.89
CA ILE A 571 0.52 2.14 -14.35
C ILE A 571 1.65 3.03 -14.90
N GLU A 572 1.33 3.96 -15.80
CA GLU A 572 2.33 4.83 -16.43
C GLU A 572 3.02 5.76 -15.39
N ALA A 573 2.26 6.33 -14.46
CA ALA A 573 2.80 7.17 -13.39
C ALA A 573 3.72 6.38 -12.46
N THR A 574 3.31 5.17 -12.05
CA THR A 574 4.14 4.29 -11.21
C THR A 574 5.42 3.88 -11.92
N GLN A 575 5.37 3.60 -13.23
CA GLN A 575 6.56 3.32 -14.03
C GLN A 575 7.52 4.51 -14.08
N ARG A 576 7.02 5.74 -14.20
CA ARG A 576 7.85 6.96 -14.18
C ARG A 576 8.52 7.19 -12.82
N ALA A 577 7.81 6.93 -11.73
CA ALA A 577 8.38 6.94 -10.39
C ALA A 577 9.46 5.85 -10.24
N ASP A 578 9.21 4.64 -10.74
CA ASP A 578 10.18 3.55 -10.71
C ASP A 578 11.45 3.85 -11.52
N ASP A 579 11.32 4.47 -12.69
CA ASP A 579 12.45 4.93 -13.49
C ASP A 579 13.31 5.96 -12.70
N ALA A 580 12.67 6.85 -11.93
CA ALA A 580 13.39 7.81 -11.09
C ALA A 580 14.12 7.13 -9.92
N ILE A 581 13.51 6.09 -9.32
CA ILE A 581 14.18 5.22 -8.35
C ILE A 581 15.41 4.57 -8.99
N GLY A 582 15.29 4.06 -10.21
CA GLY A 582 16.40 3.51 -10.98
C GLY A 582 17.55 4.50 -11.17
N VAL A 583 17.25 5.74 -11.58
CA VAL A 583 18.24 6.83 -11.71
C VAL A 583 18.95 7.10 -10.38
N ALA A 584 18.21 7.17 -9.27
CA ALA A 584 18.79 7.39 -7.95
C ALA A 584 19.68 6.21 -7.50
N MET A 585 19.23 4.97 -7.73
CA MET A 585 20.01 3.77 -7.42
C MET A 585 21.30 3.72 -8.24
N ASP A 586 21.25 4.04 -9.54
CA ASP A 586 22.43 4.10 -10.38
C ASP A 586 23.43 5.16 -9.92
N PHE A 587 22.94 6.32 -9.47
CA PHE A 587 23.79 7.36 -8.88
C PHE A 587 24.50 6.86 -7.60
N ILE A 588 23.77 6.22 -6.69
CA ILE A 588 24.34 5.66 -5.45
C ILE A 588 25.38 4.58 -5.75
N ASN A 589 25.08 3.71 -6.71
CA ASN A 589 25.92 2.57 -7.06
C ASN A 589 27.21 2.97 -7.76
N ASN A 590 27.16 4.02 -8.59
CA ASN A 590 28.23 4.34 -9.53
C ASN A 590 28.95 5.67 -9.23
N GLU A 591 28.33 6.60 -8.50
CA GLU A 591 28.86 7.95 -8.31
C GLU A 591 29.10 8.31 -6.83
N ASP A 592 28.06 8.31 -5.98
CA ASP A 592 28.21 8.70 -4.57
C ASP A 592 27.47 7.75 -3.61
N PRO A 593 28.19 6.81 -2.96
CA PRO A 593 27.61 5.89 -1.99
C PRO A 593 27.26 6.54 -0.64
N ASN A 594 27.49 7.86 -0.47
CA ASN A 594 27.10 8.60 0.74
C ASN A 594 25.70 9.20 0.62
N THR A 595 24.83 8.57 -0.17
CA THR A 595 23.49 9.07 -0.47
C THR A 595 22.44 8.09 0.04
N LEU A 596 21.46 8.61 0.77
CA LEU A 596 20.27 7.87 1.19
C LEU A 596 19.17 8.08 0.14
N LEU A 597 18.63 6.99 -0.41
CA LEU A 597 17.38 6.99 -1.17
C LEU A 597 16.26 6.45 -0.28
N VAL A 598 15.16 7.20 -0.18
CA VAL A 598 13.94 6.79 0.52
C VAL A 598 12.75 7.03 -0.40
N THR A 599 11.83 6.08 -0.41
CA THR A 599 10.50 6.25 -1.00
C THR A 599 9.44 6.10 0.06
N SER A 600 8.38 6.91 -0.02
CA SER A 600 7.15 6.77 0.76
C SER A 600 6.04 7.51 0.03
N ALA A 601 4.80 7.11 0.27
CA ALA A 601 3.63 7.90 -0.02
C ALA A 601 3.05 8.44 1.29
N ASP A 602 2.29 9.51 1.21
CA ASP A 602 1.43 10.04 2.27
C ASP A 602 0.18 9.18 2.50
N SER A 603 -0.43 8.67 1.43
CA SER A 603 -1.76 8.06 1.42
C SER A 603 -1.89 6.88 0.44
N ASN A 604 -3.11 6.36 0.27
CA ASN A 604 -3.46 5.32 -0.71
C ASN A 604 -4.62 5.83 -1.59
N ALA A 605 -4.31 6.33 -2.78
CA ALA A 605 -5.30 6.86 -3.72
C ALA A 605 -6.08 5.73 -4.37
N GLY A 606 -7.41 5.82 -4.42
CA GLY A 606 -8.29 4.86 -5.11
C GLY A 606 -8.33 3.42 -4.56
N GLY A 607 -7.32 2.95 -3.84
CA GLY A 607 -7.20 1.59 -3.30
C GLY A 607 -7.21 0.48 -4.37
N PRO A 608 -6.42 0.59 -5.46
CA PRO A 608 -6.48 -0.36 -6.56
C PRO A 608 -6.09 -1.77 -6.12
N GLN A 609 -6.70 -2.79 -6.73
CA GLN A 609 -6.42 -4.20 -6.46
C GLN A 609 -6.16 -4.97 -7.76
N VAL A 610 -5.31 -5.98 -7.69
CA VAL A 610 -5.06 -6.89 -8.82
C VAL A 610 -6.09 -8.02 -8.78
N TYR A 611 -6.91 -8.11 -9.83
CA TYR A 611 -7.93 -9.14 -10.01
C TYR A 611 -7.62 -10.01 -11.23
N ASP A 612 -7.66 -11.33 -11.06
CA ASP A 612 -7.45 -12.29 -12.16
C ASP A 612 -8.73 -12.48 -12.97
N VAL A 613 -8.63 -12.44 -14.30
CA VAL A 613 -9.77 -12.63 -15.21
C VAL A 613 -9.68 -13.98 -15.90
N ASP A 614 -10.77 -14.75 -15.85
CA ASP A 614 -10.83 -16.13 -16.33
C ASP A 614 -10.47 -16.30 -17.83
N GLU A 615 -10.70 -15.27 -18.66
CA GLU A 615 -10.45 -15.30 -20.10
C GLU A 615 -9.79 -13.99 -20.60
N ALA A 616 -8.53 -14.07 -21.06
CA ALA A 616 -7.75 -12.92 -21.52
C ALA A 616 -8.26 -12.24 -22.81
N ASP A 617 -9.24 -12.84 -23.50
CA ASP A 617 -9.82 -12.32 -24.75
C ASP A 617 -11.21 -11.66 -24.53
N GLU A 618 -11.67 -11.54 -23.28
CA GLU A 618 -12.92 -10.88 -22.92
C GLU A 618 -12.65 -9.57 -22.16
N PRO A 619 -13.44 -8.50 -22.38
CA PRO A 619 -13.28 -7.26 -21.64
C PRO A 619 -13.36 -7.47 -20.13
N VAL A 620 -12.56 -6.70 -19.39
CA VAL A 620 -12.71 -6.63 -17.93
C VAL A 620 -14.13 -6.15 -17.61
N GLY A 621 -14.78 -6.86 -16.70
CA GLY A 621 -16.17 -6.63 -16.34
C GLY A 621 -16.30 -5.83 -15.04
N THR A 622 -17.20 -6.29 -14.20
CA THR A 622 -17.44 -5.75 -12.86
C THR A 622 -16.99 -6.76 -11.81
N VAL A 623 -16.66 -6.26 -10.62
CA VAL A 623 -16.55 -7.04 -9.40
C VAL A 623 -17.81 -6.83 -8.58
N GLU A 624 -18.33 -7.93 -8.05
CA GLU A 624 -19.45 -7.92 -7.13
C GLU A 624 -18.95 -7.50 -5.75
N VAL A 625 -19.59 -6.47 -5.21
CA VAL A 625 -19.35 -5.99 -3.85
C VAL A 625 -20.65 -6.07 -3.07
N ASN A 626 -20.58 -6.59 -1.85
CA ASN A 626 -21.65 -6.51 -0.87
C ASN A 626 -23.02 -7.17 -1.19
N PRO A 627 -23.11 -8.33 -1.87
CA PRO A 627 -24.39 -9.00 -2.14
C PRO A 627 -25.05 -9.50 -0.84
N THR A 628 -26.35 -9.24 -0.60
CA THR A 628 -27.06 -9.77 0.59
C THR A 628 -27.78 -11.09 0.31
N LEU A 629 -27.95 -11.45 -0.96
CA LEU A 629 -28.60 -12.70 -1.39
C LEU A 629 -27.57 -13.77 -1.72
N PRO A 630 -27.80 -15.06 -1.39
CA PRO A 630 -26.85 -16.14 -1.69
C PRO A 630 -26.65 -16.46 -3.18
N ASP A 631 -27.40 -15.80 -4.07
CA ASP A 631 -27.25 -15.91 -5.51
C ASP A 631 -26.68 -14.63 -6.14
N ASP A 632 -26.17 -13.73 -5.29
CA ASP A 632 -25.54 -12.44 -5.58
C ASP A 632 -26.39 -11.51 -6.45
N SER A 633 -27.68 -11.81 -6.59
CA SER A 633 -28.57 -11.10 -7.52
C SER A 633 -28.86 -9.64 -7.13
N ASP A 634 -28.38 -9.21 -5.97
CA ASP A 634 -28.45 -7.85 -5.45
C ASP A 634 -27.07 -7.21 -5.19
N ALA A 635 -25.99 -7.83 -5.66
CA ALA A 635 -24.64 -7.28 -5.57
C ALA A 635 -24.54 -5.85 -6.12
N VAL A 636 -23.67 -5.05 -5.51
CA VAL A 636 -23.21 -3.79 -6.07
C VAL A 636 -22.12 -4.09 -7.10
N GLU A 637 -22.44 -3.90 -8.37
CA GLU A 637 -21.50 -4.09 -9.47
C GLU A 637 -20.57 -2.89 -9.61
N VAL A 638 -19.28 -3.07 -9.31
CA VAL A 638 -18.26 -2.03 -9.47
C VAL A 638 -17.38 -2.38 -10.67
N PRO A 639 -17.20 -1.49 -11.67
CA PRO A 639 -16.23 -1.67 -12.75
C PRO A 639 -14.83 -2.00 -12.25
N LEU A 640 -14.20 -3.01 -12.86
CA LEU A 640 -12.80 -3.38 -12.58
C LEU A 640 -11.80 -2.36 -13.13
N ASP A 641 -12.15 -1.68 -14.22
CA ASP A 641 -11.31 -0.68 -14.87
C ASP A 641 -12.14 0.40 -15.55
N GLY A 642 -11.61 1.62 -15.52
CA GLY A 642 -12.24 2.81 -16.06
C GLY A 642 -13.63 3.13 -15.48
N ARG A 643 -14.28 4.12 -16.10
CA ARG A 643 -15.60 4.60 -15.69
C ARG A 643 -16.71 3.64 -16.10
N GLU A 644 -16.60 3.04 -17.30
CA GLU A 644 -17.71 2.25 -17.87
C GLU A 644 -17.52 0.74 -17.75
N GLY A 645 -16.28 0.25 -17.52
CA GLY A 645 -15.92 -1.14 -17.21
C GLY A 645 -16.53 -2.22 -18.08
N ARG A 646 -16.98 -1.90 -19.29
CA ARG A 646 -17.78 -2.83 -20.10
C ARG A 646 -17.14 -3.21 -21.42
N ASN A 647 -15.99 -2.64 -21.78
CA ASN A 647 -15.29 -2.93 -23.03
C ASN A 647 -13.79 -2.62 -22.97
N THR A 648 -13.20 -2.46 -21.78
CA THR A 648 -11.75 -2.30 -21.66
C THR A 648 -11.10 -3.67 -21.74
N GLU A 649 -10.08 -3.82 -22.57
CA GLU A 649 -9.33 -5.08 -22.66
C GLU A 649 -8.49 -5.24 -21.38
N PRO A 650 -8.31 -6.47 -20.86
CA PRO A 650 -7.49 -6.67 -19.68
C PRO A 650 -6.04 -6.23 -19.92
N PHE A 651 -5.40 -5.70 -18.86
CA PHE A 651 -3.96 -5.49 -18.86
C PHE A 651 -3.27 -6.85 -18.97
N ILE A 652 -2.49 -7.04 -20.04
CA ILE A 652 -1.78 -8.30 -20.28
C ILE A 652 -0.39 -8.20 -19.69
N THR A 653 -0.05 -9.16 -18.83
CA THR A 653 1.30 -9.29 -18.27
C THR A 653 2.35 -9.37 -19.38
N ALA A 654 3.53 -8.77 -19.17
CA ALA A 654 4.65 -8.98 -20.10
C ALA A 654 4.99 -10.48 -20.19
N GLU A 655 5.30 -10.97 -21.41
CA GLU A 655 5.89 -12.30 -21.56
C GLU A 655 7.18 -12.35 -20.73
N ASP A 656 7.36 -13.39 -19.88
CA ASP A 656 8.51 -13.60 -18.98
C ASP A 656 9.78 -12.87 -19.46
N ALA A 657 10.45 -12.10 -18.59
CA ALA A 657 11.61 -11.23 -18.85
C ALA A 657 12.79 -11.80 -19.71
N THR A 658 12.72 -13.08 -20.10
CA THR A 658 13.57 -13.71 -21.11
C THR A 658 13.10 -13.54 -22.57
N ALA A 659 11.90 -13.00 -22.81
CA ALA A 659 11.34 -12.71 -24.13
C ALA A 659 11.43 -11.20 -24.45
N THR A 660 11.79 -10.88 -25.68
CA THR A 660 11.92 -9.50 -26.19
C THR A 660 10.64 -8.68 -25.96
N ARG A 661 10.78 -7.55 -25.24
CA ARG A 661 9.77 -6.51 -24.97
C ARG A 661 8.76 -6.32 -26.13
N PHE A 662 7.47 -6.50 -25.84
CA PHE A 662 6.38 -6.06 -26.72
C PHE A 662 5.93 -4.66 -26.32
N PRO A 663 5.62 -3.77 -27.29
CA PRO A 663 5.05 -2.47 -27.00
C PRO A 663 3.56 -2.62 -26.67
N LEU A 664 3.12 -1.93 -25.62
CA LEU A 664 1.72 -1.70 -25.28
C LEU A 664 0.90 -1.44 -26.54
N GLY A 665 -0.16 -2.23 -26.73
CA GLY A 665 -0.91 -2.35 -27.97
C GLY A 665 -1.89 -1.21 -28.21
N LEU A 666 -1.42 -0.02 -28.56
CA LEU A 666 -2.17 0.96 -29.37
C LEU A 666 -1.22 1.68 -30.35
N PRO A 667 -1.65 1.99 -31.60
CA PRO A 667 -0.75 2.47 -32.63
C PRO A 667 -0.43 3.96 -32.45
N MET A 668 0.75 4.27 -31.88
CA MET A 668 1.34 5.61 -31.91
C MET A 668 1.60 6.07 -33.37
N PRO A 669 1.01 7.17 -33.86
CA PRO A 669 1.41 7.80 -35.10
C PRO A 669 2.75 8.53 -34.92
N ARG A 670 3.69 8.28 -35.85
CA ARG A 670 5.04 8.87 -35.91
C ARG A 670 5.10 10.40 -35.88
#